data_AF-A0A4Q7E689-F1
#
_entry.id   AF-A0A4Q7E689-F1
#
_cell.length_a   1.000
_cell.length_b   1.000
_cell.length_c   1.000
_cell.angle_alpha   90.00
_cell.angle_beta   90.00
_cell.angle_gamma   90.00
#
_symmetry.space_group_name_H-M   'P 1'
#
loop_
_entity.id
_entity.type
_entity.pdbx_description
1 polymer ?
#
loop_
_entity_poly.entity_id
_entity_poly.type
_entity_poly.pdbx_seq_one_letter_code
_entity_poly.pdbx_strand_id
1 'polypeptide(L)'
;MSKITIQCRLVASEATRQYLWHLMADIYTPFVNEILRQIREDDNFEQWRQSGKIPASVFEDYRKTLKTESRFQGMPGRWYYAGREEVKRIYKSWLALRRRLRNQLAGQNRWLEVLQSDETLMEVSGLDLSALQAEASQLLNILGSKNKTSKNRSKKAKGKPKGKSAKDPTLYQALWELYRETEDIAKKCVIAYLLKHKCQVPDKPEDPKKFRHRRREAEIRAERLNEQLIKTRLPKGRDLTNEQWLQVLEIATRQVPKDEDEAAIWQSRLLTDAAKFPFPVAYETNEDLKWFLNGKGRLCVSFNGLSEHTFEVYCGQRQLYWFNRFLEDQQIKKENQGERSAGLFTLRSGRLVWKPYSSDASRSDPWMANQLTLQCSVDTRLWTAEGTEQVRQEKATSIAKVIAGTKAKGNLNQKQQDFITKREKTLELLHNPFPRPSKPLYQGKPSIIAAVSFGLEKPATLAIVDIVTDKAITYRSIRQLLGQNYKLFTKHRLKQQQCAHQRHQNQVESAENRISEGGLGEHLDSLIAKAILETAAEYGASSIVLPELGNIREIIHAEIQAKAERKIPGLKEKQDEYAAKFRASVHRWSYGRLAQKVTTKASLHGLETESTRQSLQGTPQEKARNLAISAYESRKVAQRA
;
A
#
# COMPACT_ATOMS: atom_id res chain seq x y z
N MET A 1 -10.62 1.94 4.29
CA MET A 1 -10.00 2.01 5.63
C MET A 1 -10.76 3.03 6.48
N SER A 2 -11.37 2.64 7.59
CA SER A 2 -12.08 3.55 8.53
C SER A 2 -11.16 4.33 9.49
N LYS A 3 -9.85 4.08 9.41
CA LYS A 3 -8.88 4.72 10.28
C LYS A 3 -8.29 5.96 9.61
N ILE A 4 -8.38 7.10 10.29
CA ILE A 4 -7.75 8.36 9.88
C ILE A 4 -6.60 8.72 10.82
N THR A 5 -5.72 9.61 10.37
CA THR A 5 -4.68 10.21 11.22
C THR A 5 -5.00 11.69 11.41
N ILE A 6 -5.13 12.12 12.66
CA ILE A 6 -5.23 13.53 13.05
C ILE A 6 -3.91 13.96 13.71
N GLN A 7 -3.64 15.26 13.78
CA GLN A 7 -2.39 15.75 14.34
C GLN A 7 -2.57 17.05 15.13
N CYS A 8 -1.92 17.16 16.28
CA CYS A 8 -1.88 18.39 17.06
C CYS A 8 -0.44 18.77 17.41
N ARG A 9 -0.21 20.06 17.63
CA ARG A 9 1.03 20.56 18.23
C ARG A 9 0.95 20.29 19.73
N LEU A 10 2.07 19.85 20.30
CA LEU A 10 2.23 19.72 21.73
C LEU A 10 3.07 20.88 22.25
N VAL A 11 2.61 21.53 23.31
CA VAL A 11 3.33 22.59 24.00
C VAL A 11 3.68 22.11 25.40
N ALA A 12 4.93 22.26 25.79
CA ALA A 12 5.46 21.87 27.10
C ALA A 12 6.56 22.85 27.52
N SER A 13 6.99 22.76 28.79
CA SER A 13 8.13 23.54 29.29
C SER A 13 9.38 23.29 28.46
N GLU A 14 10.30 24.25 28.45
CA GLU A 14 11.57 24.11 27.74
C GLU A 14 12.37 22.91 28.23
N ALA A 15 12.51 22.74 29.55
CA ALA A 15 13.16 21.57 30.16
C ALA A 15 12.55 20.24 29.66
N THR A 16 11.21 20.16 29.55
CA THR A 16 10.55 18.96 29.01
C THR A 16 10.90 18.73 27.53
N ARG A 17 10.94 19.80 26.73
CA ARG A 17 11.25 19.69 25.30
C ARG A 17 12.72 19.31 25.06
N GLN A 18 13.64 19.88 25.83
CA GLN A 18 15.05 19.53 25.81
C GLN A 18 15.27 18.07 26.22
N TYR A 19 14.69 17.65 27.36
CA TYR A 19 14.75 16.27 27.81
C TYR A 19 14.20 15.29 26.75
N LEU A 20 13.04 15.60 26.17
CA LEU A 20 12.43 14.76 25.14
C LEU A 20 13.27 14.71 23.86
N TRP A 21 13.89 15.83 23.47
CA TRP A 21 14.81 15.85 22.33
C TRP A 21 16.00 14.93 22.58
N HIS A 22 16.69 15.08 23.71
CA HIS A 22 17.81 14.22 24.11
C HIS A 22 17.42 12.74 24.07
N LEU A 23 16.28 12.39 24.70
CA LEU A 23 15.80 11.02 24.73
C LEU A 23 15.50 10.45 23.34
N MET A 24 14.94 11.25 22.42
CA MET A 24 14.59 10.82 21.06
C MET A 24 15.80 10.79 20.11
N ALA A 25 16.66 11.81 20.16
CA ALA A 25 17.76 12.02 19.25
C ALA A 25 19.02 11.26 19.68
N ASP A 26 19.37 11.31 20.95
CA ASP A 26 20.68 10.85 21.42
C ASP A 26 20.63 9.41 21.96
N ILE A 27 19.45 8.93 22.35
CA ILE A 27 19.28 7.58 22.91
C ILE A 27 18.42 6.71 21.99
N TYR A 28 17.16 7.08 21.75
CA TYR A 28 16.20 6.25 21.00
C TYR A 28 16.58 6.05 19.53
N THR A 29 17.03 7.09 18.83
CA THR A 29 17.41 7.00 17.42
C THR A 29 18.65 6.11 17.23
N PRO A 30 19.74 6.28 18.01
CA PRO A 30 20.87 5.36 18.03
C PRO A 30 20.47 3.93 18.36
N PHE A 31 19.55 3.72 19.31
CA PHE A 31 19.02 2.38 19.61
C PHE A 31 18.35 1.73 18.39
N VAL A 32 17.51 2.47 17.66
CA VAL A 32 16.87 1.99 16.43
C VAL A 32 17.90 1.70 15.33
N ASN A 33 18.88 2.60 15.16
CA ASN A 33 19.98 2.43 14.21
C ASN A 33 20.80 1.17 14.49
N GLU A 34 21.07 0.89 15.76
CA GLU A 34 21.86 -0.25 16.19
C GLU A 34 21.15 -1.57 15.91
N ILE A 35 19.85 -1.68 16.19
CA ILE A 35 19.08 -2.89 15.80
C ILE A 35 19.07 -3.06 14.27
N LEU A 36 18.92 -1.97 13.51
CA LEU A 36 18.96 -2.03 12.03
C LEU A 36 20.31 -2.59 11.55
N ARG A 37 21.40 -2.16 12.18
CA ARG A 37 22.78 -2.57 11.89
C ARG A 37 23.01 -4.04 12.24
N GLN A 38 22.67 -4.47 13.47
CA GLN A 38 22.88 -5.85 13.91
C GLN A 38 22.13 -6.86 13.05
N ILE A 39 20.88 -6.58 12.66
CA ILE A 39 20.12 -7.46 11.74
C ILE A 39 20.82 -7.62 10.39
N ARG A 40 21.45 -6.55 9.88
CA ARG A 40 22.14 -6.58 8.59
C ARG A 40 23.42 -7.42 8.64
N GLU A 41 24.09 -7.41 9.78
CA GLU A 41 25.36 -8.10 10.01
C GLU A 41 25.18 -9.53 10.53
N ASP A 42 23.95 -9.96 10.83
CA ASP A 42 23.67 -11.33 11.26
C ASP A 42 23.97 -12.35 10.15
N ASP A 43 24.62 -13.45 10.51
CA ASP A 43 24.98 -14.54 9.59
C ASP A 43 23.76 -15.14 8.90
N ASN A 44 22.59 -15.13 9.56
CA ASN A 44 21.34 -15.66 9.02
C ASN A 44 20.59 -14.64 8.15
N PHE A 45 21.09 -13.40 8.02
CA PHE A 45 20.41 -12.34 7.29
C PHE A 45 20.09 -12.76 5.85
N GLU A 46 21.00 -13.49 5.21
CA GLU A 46 20.81 -13.94 3.84
C GLU A 46 19.70 -14.99 3.71
N GLN A 47 19.59 -15.90 4.68
CA GLN A 47 18.50 -16.86 4.75
C GLN A 47 17.15 -16.17 4.97
N TRP A 48 17.09 -15.14 5.83
CA TRP A 48 15.88 -14.33 6.01
C TRP A 48 15.53 -13.53 4.77
N ARG A 49 16.56 -13.04 4.04
CA ARG A 49 16.41 -12.37 2.76
C ARG A 49 15.78 -13.32 1.74
N GLN A 50 16.16 -14.59 1.70
CA GLN A 50 15.59 -15.59 0.78
C GLN A 50 14.16 -15.99 1.18
N SER A 51 13.92 -16.32 2.45
CA SER A 51 12.61 -16.72 2.96
C SER A 51 11.58 -15.56 2.97
N GLY A 52 12.07 -14.31 2.96
CA GLY A 52 11.23 -13.12 2.97
C GLY A 52 10.65 -12.79 4.34
N LYS A 53 11.21 -13.35 5.42
CA LYS A 53 10.74 -13.15 6.80
C LYS A 53 11.89 -13.24 7.80
N ILE A 54 11.92 -12.30 8.74
CA ILE A 54 12.80 -12.36 9.92
C ILE A 54 11.96 -12.89 11.10
N PRO A 55 12.46 -13.85 11.90
CA PRO A 55 11.79 -14.34 13.09
C PRO A 55 11.53 -13.23 14.12
N ALA A 56 10.41 -13.33 14.86
CA ALA A 56 10.08 -12.33 15.87
C ALA A 56 11.05 -12.34 17.07
N SER A 57 11.64 -13.51 17.37
CA SER A 57 12.63 -13.70 18.44
C SER A 57 13.87 -12.83 18.22
N VAL A 58 14.39 -12.78 17.00
CA VAL A 58 15.58 -11.98 16.64
C VAL A 58 15.44 -10.52 17.10
N PHE A 59 14.29 -9.90 16.83
CA PHE A 59 14.04 -8.53 17.27
C PHE A 59 13.94 -8.39 18.80
N GLU A 60 13.45 -9.42 19.50
CA GLU A 60 13.39 -9.43 20.96
C GLU A 60 14.76 -9.63 21.60
N ASP A 61 15.59 -10.48 21.00
CA ASP A 61 16.91 -10.82 21.50
C ASP A 61 17.82 -9.59 21.43
N TYR A 62 17.88 -8.93 20.27
CA TYR A 62 18.61 -7.65 20.15
C TYR A 62 18.06 -6.57 21.09
N ARG A 63 16.74 -6.45 21.24
CA ARG A 63 16.14 -5.49 22.18
C ARG A 63 16.61 -5.76 23.62
N LYS A 64 16.67 -7.03 24.04
CA LYS A 64 17.10 -7.41 25.40
C LYS A 64 18.58 -7.14 25.61
N THR A 65 19.43 -7.51 24.65
CA THR A 65 20.89 -7.27 24.71
C THR A 65 21.21 -5.78 24.76
N LEU A 66 20.62 -5.00 23.84
CA LEU A 66 20.87 -3.55 23.81
C LEU A 66 20.30 -2.83 25.04
N LYS A 67 19.24 -3.35 25.66
CA LYS A 67 18.69 -2.75 26.89
C LYS A 67 19.69 -2.78 28.06
N THR A 68 20.63 -3.73 28.07
CA THR A 68 21.65 -3.81 29.14
C THR A 68 22.85 -2.90 28.92
N GLU A 69 23.03 -2.35 27.72
CA GLU A 69 24.16 -1.46 27.42
C GLU A 69 23.98 -0.09 28.10
N SER A 70 25.06 0.43 28.68
CA SER A 70 25.08 1.72 29.41
C SER A 70 24.56 2.88 28.56
N ARG A 71 24.95 2.96 27.28
CA ARG A 71 24.54 4.03 26.35
C ARG A 71 23.03 4.09 26.07
N PHE A 72 22.27 3.04 26.38
CA PHE A 72 20.82 2.99 26.19
C PHE A 72 20.04 2.99 27.51
N GLN A 73 20.71 3.20 28.66
CA GLN A 73 20.06 3.32 29.95
C GLN A 73 19.26 4.63 30.06
N GLY A 74 18.31 4.68 31.00
CA GLY A 74 17.43 5.85 31.20
C GLY A 74 16.26 5.96 30.22
N MET A 75 16.22 5.14 29.17
CA MET A 75 15.09 5.13 28.24
C MET A 75 13.85 4.47 28.86
N PRO A 76 12.64 5.05 28.72
CA PRO A 76 11.42 4.44 29.23
C PRO A 76 11.19 3.05 28.66
N GLY A 77 10.69 2.12 29.50
CA GLY A 77 10.45 0.73 29.11
C GLY A 77 9.65 0.58 27.82
N ARG A 78 8.64 1.44 27.63
CA ARG A 78 7.78 1.48 26.43
C ARG A 78 8.55 1.80 25.14
N TRP A 79 9.62 2.59 25.22
CA TRP A 79 10.37 3.05 24.06
C TRP A 79 11.26 1.95 23.48
N TYR A 80 11.80 1.04 24.29
CA TYR A 80 12.46 -0.16 23.76
C TYR A 80 11.53 -0.99 22.87
N TYR A 81 10.25 -1.10 23.26
CA TYR A 81 9.24 -1.79 22.46
C TYR A 81 8.90 -1.01 21.18
N ALA A 82 8.76 0.32 21.28
CA ALA A 82 8.49 1.18 20.13
C ALA A 82 9.62 1.08 19.09
N GLY A 83 10.88 1.12 19.52
CA GLY A 83 12.05 1.01 18.64
C GLY A 83 12.09 -0.34 17.94
N ARG A 84 11.87 -1.43 18.69
CA ARG A 84 11.77 -2.78 18.12
C ARG A 84 10.69 -2.89 17.04
N GLU A 85 9.48 -2.41 17.31
CA GLU A 85 8.38 -2.49 16.33
C GLU A 85 8.62 -1.57 15.12
N GLU A 86 9.30 -0.42 15.29
CA GLU A 86 9.70 0.43 14.17
C GLU A 86 10.65 -0.32 13.23
N VAL A 87 11.69 -0.97 13.75
CA VAL A 87 12.67 -1.74 12.95
C VAL A 87 12.00 -2.93 12.26
N LYS A 88 11.15 -3.67 12.98
CA LYS A 88 10.37 -4.77 12.44
C LYS A 88 9.45 -4.32 11.30
N ARG A 89 8.82 -3.14 11.41
CA ARG A 89 7.98 -2.55 10.36
C ARG A 89 8.79 -2.16 9.12
N ILE A 90 9.98 -1.60 9.32
CA ILE A 90 10.91 -1.24 8.24
C ILE A 90 11.30 -2.50 7.46
N TYR A 91 11.82 -3.54 8.13
CA TYR A 91 12.23 -4.78 7.48
C TYR A 91 11.05 -5.53 6.85
N LYS A 92 9.88 -5.57 7.51
CA LYS A 92 8.67 -6.19 6.93
C LYS A 92 8.29 -5.53 5.60
N SER A 93 8.37 -4.21 5.52
CA SER A 93 8.05 -3.45 4.30
C SER A 93 9.08 -3.71 3.20
N TRP A 94 10.36 -3.72 3.57
CA TRP A 94 11.47 -3.99 2.65
C TRP A 94 11.43 -5.41 2.08
N LEU A 95 11.23 -6.44 2.92
CA LEU A 95 11.12 -7.84 2.50
C LEU A 95 9.90 -8.07 1.60
N ALA A 96 8.77 -7.41 1.89
CA ALA A 96 7.58 -7.50 1.06
C ALA A 96 7.82 -6.94 -0.35
N LEU A 97 8.52 -5.80 -0.46
CA LEU A 97 8.91 -5.23 -1.75
C LEU A 97 9.83 -6.18 -2.52
N ARG A 98 10.87 -6.71 -1.87
CA ARG A 98 11.84 -7.62 -2.49
C ARG A 98 11.18 -8.92 -2.96
N ARG A 99 10.30 -9.50 -2.13
CA ARG A 99 9.51 -10.69 -2.49
C ARG A 99 8.62 -10.44 -3.71
N ARG A 100 7.96 -9.27 -3.77
CA ARG A 100 7.15 -8.89 -4.93
C ARG A 100 8.00 -8.82 -6.20
N LEU A 101 9.17 -8.17 -6.15
CA LEU A 101 10.08 -8.05 -7.29
C LEU A 101 10.58 -9.43 -7.75
N ARG A 102 10.98 -10.31 -6.82
CA ARG A 102 11.38 -11.69 -7.15
C ARG A 102 10.26 -12.48 -7.82
N ASN A 103 9.04 -12.38 -7.29
CA ASN A 103 7.89 -13.09 -7.87
C ASN A 103 7.57 -12.56 -9.27
N GLN A 104 7.68 -11.25 -9.49
CA GLN A 104 7.52 -10.64 -10.81
C GLN A 104 8.61 -11.10 -11.78
N LEU A 105 9.88 -11.11 -11.35
CA LEU A 105 11.01 -11.58 -12.15
C LEU A 105 10.85 -13.06 -12.51
N ALA A 106 10.53 -13.91 -11.54
CA ALA A 106 10.31 -15.34 -11.77
C ALA A 106 9.10 -15.60 -12.68
N GLY A 107 8.04 -14.79 -12.59
CA GLY A 107 6.91 -14.86 -13.53
C GLY A 107 7.31 -14.43 -14.94
N GLN A 108 8.12 -13.39 -15.05
CA GLN A 108 8.60 -12.87 -16.32
C GLN A 108 9.59 -13.82 -17.02
N ASN A 109 10.50 -14.43 -16.26
CA ASN A 109 11.45 -15.43 -16.79
C ASN A 109 10.71 -16.68 -17.30
N ARG A 110 9.72 -17.18 -16.54
CA ARG A 110 8.85 -18.27 -17.01
C ARG A 110 8.09 -17.91 -18.28
N TRP A 111 7.64 -16.66 -18.41
CA TRP A 111 7.01 -16.20 -19.64
C TRP A 111 8.00 -16.17 -20.82
N LEU A 112 9.25 -15.75 -20.60
CA LEU A 112 10.29 -15.77 -21.63
C LEU A 112 10.66 -17.17 -22.08
N GLU A 113 10.67 -18.15 -21.16
CA GLU A 113 10.87 -19.57 -21.49
C GLU A 113 9.79 -20.07 -22.47
N VAL A 114 8.53 -19.71 -22.21
CA VAL A 114 7.37 -20.08 -23.06
C VAL A 114 7.31 -19.30 -24.37
N LEU A 115 7.79 -18.06 -24.38
CA LEU A 115 7.68 -17.15 -25.53
C LEU A 115 8.75 -17.45 -26.59
N GLN A 116 8.61 -18.60 -27.26
CA GLN A 116 9.42 -19.02 -28.42
C GLN A 116 8.70 -18.70 -29.75
N SER A 117 9.47 -18.53 -30.84
CA SER A 117 8.89 -18.29 -32.17
C SER A 117 8.23 -19.57 -32.68
N ASP A 118 7.31 -19.45 -33.64
CA ASP A 118 6.73 -20.62 -34.30
C ASP A 118 7.83 -21.51 -34.93
N GLU A 119 8.83 -20.89 -35.55
CA GLU A 119 10.01 -21.59 -36.10
C GLU A 119 10.74 -22.43 -35.04
N THR A 120 11.08 -21.83 -33.90
CA THR A 120 11.76 -22.55 -32.81
C THR A 120 10.87 -23.62 -32.18
N LEU A 121 9.55 -23.40 -32.10
CA LEU A 121 8.62 -24.41 -31.60
C LEU A 121 8.52 -25.60 -32.56
N MET A 122 8.51 -25.37 -33.87
CA MET A 122 8.52 -26.41 -34.90
C MET A 122 9.83 -27.20 -34.89
N GLU A 123 10.98 -26.51 -34.82
CA GLU A 123 12.30 -27.15 -34.73
C GLU A 123 12.44 -28.04 -33.48
N VAL A 124 11.98 -27.56 -32.33
CA VAL A 124 12.10 -28.30 -31.05
C VAL A 124 11.09 -29.45 -30.94
N SER A 125 9.91 -29.30 -31.53
CA SER A 125 8.88 -30.36 -31.50
C SER A 125 8.98 -31.37 -32.63
N GLY A 126 9.66 -31.04 -33.72
CA GLY A 126 9.66 -31.84 -34.96
C GLY A 126 8.33 -31.80 -35.71
N LEU A 127 7.38 -30.94 -35.31
CA LEU A 127 6.07 -30.79 -35.92
C LEU A 127 6.05 -29.65 -36.93
N ASP A 128 5.27 -29.80 -38.00
CA ASP A 128 4.92 -28.67 -38.87
C ASP A 128 3.83 -27.79 -38.23
N LEU A 129 3.64 -26.59 -38.78
CA LEU A 129 2.69 -25.61 -38.24
C LEU A 129 1.25 -26.13 -38.21
N SER A 130 0.85 -26.91 -39.23
CA SER A 130 -0.50 -27.49 -39.32
C SER A 130 -0.75 -28.54 -38.24
N ALA A 131 0.22 -29.42 -38.00
CA ALA A 131 0.17 -30.44 -36.95
C ALA A 131 0.13 -29.77 -35.56
N LEU A 132 0.93 -28.72 -35.37
CA LEU A 132 0.96 -27.95 -34.13
C LEU A 132 -0.41 -27.28 -33.85
N GLN A 133 -1.05 -26.70 -34.88
CA GLN A 133 -2.40 -26.12 -34.78
C GLN A 133 -3.50 -27.18 -34.54
N ALA A 134 -3.39 -28.35 -35.17
CA ALA A 134 -4.32 -29.46 -35.00
C ALA A 134 -4.25 -30.01 -33.57
N GLU A 135 -3.05 -30.26 -33.05
CA GLU A 135 -2.85 -30.72 -31.66
C GLU A 135 -3.28 -29.66 -30.64
N ALA A 136 -2.99 -28.38 -30.90
CA ALA A 136 -3.45 -27.27 -30.06
C ALA A 136 -4.98 -27.22 -29.97
N SER A 137 -5.67 -27.41 -31.10
CA SER A 137 -7.13 -27.44 -31.18
C SER A 137 -7.72 -28.65 -30.43
N GLN A 138 -7.10 -29.83 -30.59
CA GLN A 138 -7.49 -31.03 -29.84
C GLN A 138 -7.32 -30.84 -28.33
N LEU A 139 -6.20 -30.25 -27.90
CA LEU A 139 -5.90 -29.99 -26.50
C LEU A 139 -6.90 -29.00 -25.87
N LEU A 140 -7.27 -27.93 -26.61
CA LEU A 140 -8.32 -27.01 -26.20
C LEU A 140 -9.69 -27.71 -26.08
N ASN A 141 -10.03 -28.62 -27.00
CA ASN A 141 -11.27 -29.39 -26.95
C ASN A 141 -11.32 -30.36 -25.76
N ILE A 142 -10.20 -31.01 -25.43
CA ILE A 142 -10.08 -31.91 -24.26
C ILE A 142 -10.25 -31.11 -22.96
N LEU A 143 -9.54 -29.99 -22.81
CA LEU A 143 -9.64 -29.14 -21.62
C LEU A 143 -11.01 -28.44 -21.52
N GLY A 144 -11.58 -28.03 -22.65
CA GLY A 144 -12.94 -27.47 -22.74
C GLY A 144 -14.03 -28.48 -22.38
N SER A 145 -13.85 -29.75 -22.74
CA SER A 145 -14.78 -30.83 -22.40
C SER A 145 -14.68 -31.28 -20.94
N LYS A 146 -13.49 -31.27 -20.34
CA LYS A 146 -13.29 -31.50 -18.90
C LYS A 146 -13.94 -30.43 -18.02
N ASN A 147 -13.90 -29.16 -18.44
CA ASN A 147 -14.58 -28.05 -17.75
C ASN A 147 -16.12 -28.08 -17.91
N LYS A 148 -16.67 -28.80 -18.90
CA LYS A 148 -18.12 -29.02 -19.05
C LYS A 148 -18.62 -30.27 -18.28
N THR A 149 -17.79 -31.30 -18.14
CA THR A 149 -18.16 -32.56 -17.48
C THR A 149 -18.04 -32.53 -15.95
N SER A 150 -17.26 -31.61 -15.37
CA SER A 150 -17.24 -31.40 -13.90
C SER A 150 -18.55 -30.86 -13.32
N LYS A 151 -19.46 -30.32 -14.15
CA LYS A 151 -20.80 -29.88 -13.70
C LYS A 151 -21.81 -31.01 -13.50
N ASN A 152 -21.55 -32.23 -13.98
CA ASN A 152 -22.56 -33.31 -13.99
C ASN A 152 -22.18 -34.61 -13.22
N ARG A 153 -21.12 -34.61 -12.40
CA ARG A 153 -20.82 -35.76 -11.52
C ARG A 153 -20.58 -35.33 -10.08
N SER A 154 -21.65 -35.03 -9.36
CA SER A 154 -21.67 -35.05 -7.90
C SER A 154 -22.87 -35.86 -7.40
N LYS A 155 -22.71 -37.19 -7.32
CA LYS A 155 -23.48 -38.03 -6.38
C LYS A 155 -22.65 -39.26 -6.00
N LYS A 156 -22.37 -39.35 -4.69
CA LYS A 156 -21.84 -40.46 -3.87
C LYS A 156 -20.31 -40.69 -3.83
N ALA A 157 -19.69 -40.23 -2.74
CA ALA A 157 -19.12 -41.09 -1.68
C ALA A 157 -18.70 -40.24 -0.46
N LYS A 158 -19.08 -40.67 0.75
CA LYS A 158 -18.79 -40.03 2.05
C LYS A 158 -17.37 -40.41 2.51
N GLY A 159 -16.59 -39.46 3.03
CA GLY A 159 -15.39 -39.76 3.82
C GLY A 159 -14.40 -38.61 4.08
N LYS A 160 -14.67 -37.82 5.14
CA LYS A 160 -13.79 -36.91 5.93
C LYS A 160 -13.03 -35.71 5.28
N PRO A 161 -12.84 -34.58 6.02
CA PRO A 161 -12.45 -33.28 5.45
C PRO A 161 -11.04 -32.79 5.87
N LYS A 162 -10.35 -32.06 4.97
CA LYS A 162 -9.62 -30.78 5.23
C LYS A 162 -8.68 -30.41 4.07
N GLY A 163 -8.94 -29.28 3.43
CA GLY A 163 -8.02 -28.62 2.50
C GLY A 163 -8.76 -27.62 1.61
N LYS A 164 -8.35 -26.35 1.68
CA LYS A 164 -8.82 -25.18 0.91
C LYS A 164 -9.57 -25.55 -0.39
N SER A 165 -10.81 -25.07 -0.54
CA SER A 165 -11.60 -25.19 -1.76
C SER A 165 -10.79 -24.74 -2.98
N ALA A 166 -10.30 -25.70 -3.76
CA ALA A 166 -9.62 -25.46 -5.02
C ALA A 166 -10.66 -24.85 -5.97
N LYS A 167 -10.43 -23.60 -6.40
CA LYS A 167 -11.16 -23.02 -7.53
C LYS A 167 -10.83 -23.86 -8.76
N ASP A 168 -11.82 -24.21 -9.57
CA ASP A 168 -11.55 -24.79 -10.89
C ASP A 168 -10.58 -23.85 -11.65
N PRO A 169 -9.41 -24.35 -12.09
CA PRO A 169 -8.42 -23.52 -12.74
C PRO A 169 -9.00 -22.99 -14.06
N THR A 170 -8.84 -21.69 -14.29
CA THR A 170 -9.13 -21.10 -15.61
C THR A 170 -8.34 -21.84 -16.69
N LEU A 171 -8.83 -21.89 -17.94
CA LEU A 171 -8.14 -22.56 -19.06
C LEU A 171 -6.65 -22.16 -19.15
N TYR A 172 -6.35 -20.88 -18.92
CA TYR A 172 -4.99 -20.35 -18.86
C TYR A 172 -4.16 -20.95 -17.72
N GLN A 173 -4.73 -21.10 -16.53
CA GLN A 173 -4.07 -21.75 -15.39
C GLN A 173 -3.85 -23.23 -15.62
N ALA A 174 -4.86 -23.93 -16.17
CA ALA A 174 -4.76 -25.34 -16.50
C ALA A 174 -3.64 -25.61 -17.54
N LEU A 175 -3.49 -24.75 -18.55
CA LEU A 175 -2.38 -24.83 -19.51
C LEU A 175 -1.02 -24.58 -18.85
N TRP A 176 -0.91 -23.64 -17.91
CA TRP A 176 0.33 -23.41 -17.16
C TRP A 176 0.70 -24.54 -16.19
N GLU A 177 -0.29 -25.29 -15.70
CA GLU A 177 -0.09 -26.50 -14.91
C GLU A 177 0.36 -27.65 -15.83
N LEU A 178 -0.37 -27.87 -16.94
CA LEU A 178 -0.01 -28.87 -17.94
C LEU A 178 1.40 -28.67 -18.50
N TYR A 179 1.81 -27.43 -18.78
CA TYR A 179 3.16 -27.09 -19.25
C TYR A 179 4.26 -27.50 -18.26
N ARG A 180 3.96 -27.44 -16.95
CA ARG A 180 4.91 -27.79 -15.88
C ARG A 180 5.00 -29.29 -15.64
N GLU A 181 3.90 -30.01 -15.78
CA GLU A 181 3.80 -31.44 -15.49
C GLU A 181 4.17 -32.32 -16.67
N THR A 182 3.94 -31.84 -17.89
CA THR A 182 4.27 -32.59 -19.10
C THR A 182 5.80 -32.68 -19.24
N GLU A 183 6.34 -33.86 -19.53
CA GLU A 183 7.77 -34.03 -19.88
C GLU A 183 7.99 -34.10 -21.40
N ASP A 184 6.94 -34.49 -22.13
CA ASP A 184 6.89 -34.56 -23.59
C ASP A 184 7.12 -33.18 -24.24
N ILE A 185 8.22 -33.08 -25.01
CA ILE A 185 8.69 -31.85 -25.65
C ILE A 185 7.68 -31.34 -26.68
N ALA A 186 7.09 -32.22 -27.49
CA ALA A 186 6.13 -31.84 -28.52
C ALA A 186 4.88 -31.23 -27.89
N LYS A 187 4.34 -31.88 -26.85
CA LYS A 187 3.22 -31.35 -26.07
C LYS A 187 3.55 -30.04 -25.35
N LYS A 188 4.77 -29.89 -24.81
CA LYS A 188 5.22 -28.60 -24.24
C LYS A 188 5.19 -27.48 -25.27
N CYS A 189 5.65 -27.74 -26.50
CA CYS A 189 5.63 -26.77 -27.58
C CYS A 189 4.20 -26.38 -27.98
N VAL A 190 3.28 -27.34 -28.06
CA VAL A 190 1.85 -27.10 -28.32
C VAL A 190 1.21 -26.25 -27.22
N ILE A 191 1.50 -26.54 -25.95
CA ILE A 191 1.01 -25.75 -24.82
C ILE A 191 1.60 -24.33 -24.83
N ALA A 192 2.90 -24.20 -25.14
CA ALA A 192 3.58 -22.91 -25.24
C ALA A 192 2.98 -22.05 -26.35
N TYR A 193 2.67 -22.64 -27.50
CA TYR A 193 1.97 -22.00 -28.61
C TYR A 193 0.59 -21.47 -28.17
N LEU A 194 -0.21 -22.30 -27.50
CA LEU A 194 -1.50 -21.88 -26.96
C LEU A 194 -1.35 -20.75 -25.93
N LEU A 195 -0.37 -20.81 -25.03
CA LEU A 195 -0.10 -19.77 -24.03
C LEU A 195 0.32 -18.45 -24.70
N LYS A 196 1.17 -18.50 -25.74
CA LYS A 196 1.59 -17.34 -26.55
C LYS A 196 0.40 -16.66 -27.23
N HIS A 197 -0.57 -17.43 -27.69
CA HIS A 197 -1.76 -16.96 -28.41
C HIS A 197 -3.01 -16.83 -27.54
N LYS A 198 -2.87 -16.67 -26.22
CA LYS A 198 -3.99 -16.43 -25.27
C LYS A 198 -5.05 -17.53 -25.28
N CYS A 199 -4.61 -18.78 -25.36
CA CYS A 199 -5.46 -19.98 -25.43
C CYS A 199 -6.33 -20.04 -26.69
N GLN A 200 -5.83 -19.50 -27.81
CA GLN A 200 -6.48 -19.53 -29.11
C GLN A 200 -5.52 -20.09 -30.15
N VAL A 201 -6.06 -20.68 -31.20
CA VAL A 201 -5.31 -21.12 -32.37
C VAL A 201 -5.49 -20.03 -33.44
N PRO A 202 -4.42 -19.33 -33.84
CA PRO A 202 -4.50 -18.28 -34.86
C PRO A 202 -4.61 -18.86 -36.27
N ASP A 203 -5.43 -18.24 -37.12
CA ASP A 203 -5.63 -18.64 -38.53
C ASP A 203 -4.51 -18.18 -39.47
N LYS A 204 -3.60 -17.32 -38.98
CA LYS A 204 -2.51 -16.72 -39.77
C LYS A 204 -1.16 -17.05 -39.15
N PRO A 205 -0.11 -17.27 -39.97
CA PRO A 205 1.23 -17.52 -39.48
C PRO A 205 1.76 -16.33 -38.69
N GLU A 206 2.65 -16.60 -37.72
CA GLU A 206 3.27 -15.57 -36.90
C GLU A 206 4.11 -14.59 -37.75
N ASP A 207 3.95 -13.30 -37.49
CA ASP A 207 4.79 -12.26 -38.04
C ASP A 207 6.13 -12.22 -37.26
N PRO A 208 7.28 -12.59 -37.87
CA PRO A 208 8.55 -12.71 -37.17
C PRO A 208 9.01 -11.39 -36.56
N LYS A 209 8.71 -10.24 -37.20
CA LYS A 209 9.07 -8.92 -36.69
C LYS A 209 8.27 -8.58 -35.44
N LYS A 210 6.95 -8.84 -35.45
CA LYS A 210 6.09 -8.65 -34.26
C LYS A 210 6.44 -9.59 -33.13
N PHE A 211 6.85 -10.82 -33.43
CA PHE A 211 7.32 -11.75 -32.40
C PHE A 211 8.63 -11.30 -31.75
N ARG A 212 9.66 -10.99 -32.55
CA ARG A 212 10.95 -10.47 -32.04
C ARG A 212 10.75 -9.24 -31.16
N HIS A 213 9.85 -8.35 -31.56
CA HIS A 213 9.47 -7.19 -30.76
C HIS A 213 8.86 -7.59 -29.40
N ARG A 214 7.81 -8.42 -29.40
CA ARG A 214 7.16 -8.91 -28.17
C ARG A 214 8.12 -9.64 -27.22
N ARG A 215 9.04 -10.44 -27.76
CA ARG A 215 10.07 -11.14 -26.97
C ARG A 215 11.06 -10.15 -26.35
N ARG A 216 11.55 -9.19 -27.14
CA ARG A 216 12.46 -8.16 -26.62
C ARG A 216 11.82 -7.30 -25.54
N GLU A 217 10.52 -6.96 -25.66
CA GLU A 217 9.77 -6.27 -24.60
C GLU A 217 9.78 -7.07 -23.29
N ALA A 218 9.60 -8.39 -23.40
CA ALA A 218 9.59 -9.27 -22.26
C ALA A 218 10.98 -9.39 -21.60
N GLU A 219 12.06 -9.40 -22.38
CA GLU A 219 13.46 -9.41 -21.90
C GLU A 219 13.82 -8.12 -21.17
N ILE A 220 13.53 -6.96 -21.78
CA ILE A 220 13.76 -5.65 -21.16
C ILE A 220 13.03 -5.55 -19.81
N ARG A 221 11.80 -6.11 -19.71
CA ARG A 221 11.07 -6.15 -18.45
C ARG A 221 11.79 -7.02 -17.40
N ALA A 222 12.37 -8.15 -17.79
CA ALA A 222 13.15 -9.01 -16.89
C ALA A 222 14.44 -8.32 -16.43
N GLU A 223 15.22 -7.74 -17.35
CA GLU A 223 16.43 -6.96 -17.08
C GLU A 223 16.14 -5.86 -16.05
N ARG A 224 15.09 -5.07 -16.27
CA ARG A 224 14.70 -3.97 -15.38
C ARG A 224 14.26 -4.46 -13.99
N LEU A 225 13.52 -5.56 -13.92
CA LEU A 225 13.10 -6.14 -12.63
C LEU A 225 14.32 -6.65 -11.85
N ASN A 226 15.30 -7.23 -12.54
CA ASN A 226 16.55 -7.67 -11.95
C ASN A 226 17.36 -6.47 -11.42
N GLU A 227 17.53 -5.41 -12.22
CA GLU A 227 18.18 -4.19 -11.77
C GLU A 227 17.50 -3.58 -10.55
N GLN A 228 16.16 -3.51 -10.54
CA GLN A 228 15.42 -3.00 -9.37
C GLN A 228 15.67 -3.86 -8.13
N LEU A 229 15.73 -5.18 -8.30
CA LEU A 229 16.01 -6.10 -7.20
C LEU A 229 17.42 -5.89 -6.63
N ILE A 230 18.42 -5.68 -7.49
CA ILE A 230 19.81 -5.39 -7.11
C ILE A 230 19.91 -4.03 -6.43
N LYS A 231 19.31 -2.99 -7.03
CA LYS A 231 19.33 -1.60 -6.55
C LYS A 231 18.43 -1.37 -5.32
N THR A 232 17.66 -2.36 -4.87
CA THR A 232 16.82 -2.23 -3.67
C THR A 232 17.72 -2.10 -2.44
N ARG A 233 17.96 -0.85 -2.03
CA ARG A 233 18.82 -0.47 -0.91
C ARG A 233 18.37 -1.16 0.38
N LEU A 234 19.33 -1.58 1.19
CA LEU A 234 19.07 -2.09 2.54
C LEU A 234 18.43 -0.99 3.41
N PRO A 235 17.60 -1.37 4.39
CA PRO A 235 17.18 -0.45 5.43
C PRO A 235 18.35 0.30 6.06
N LYS A 236 18.26 1.63 6.11
CA LYS A 236 19.28 2.50 6.72
C LYS A 236 18.71 3.18 7.96
N GLY A 237 19.59 3.44 8.92
CA GLY A 237 19.32 4.29 10.07
C GLY A 237 19.19 5.77 9.71
N ARG A 238 19.04 6.61 10.74
CA ARG A 238 19.07 8.08 10.63
C ARG A 238 20.36 8.60 11.23
N ASP A 239 21.15 9.29 10.43
CA ASP A 239 22.28 10.08 10.91
C ASP A 239 21.80 11.50 11.20
N LEU A 240 21.80 11.88 12.48
CA LEU A 240 21.40 13.21 12.95
C LEU A 240 22.60 14.16 13.13
N THR A 241 23.83 13.63 13.17
CA THR A 241 25.06 14.39 13.44
C THR A 241 25.83 14.75 12.18
N ASN A 242 25.47 14.16 11.03
CA ASN A 242 26.15 14.28 9.74
C ASN A 242 27.60 13.74 9.74
N GLU A 243 27.98 12.97 10.75
CA GLU A 243 29.33 12.40 10.84
C GLU A 243 29.67 11.55 9.62
N GLN A 244 28.72 10.75 9.11
CA GLN A 244 28.97 9.92 7.95
C GLN A 244 29.16 10.75 6.68
N TRP A 245 28.44 11.87 6.58
CA TRP A 245 28.59 12.80 5.47
C TRP A 245 29.95 13.50 5.52
N LEU A 246 30.35 13.99 6.70
CA LEU A 246 31.64 14.64 6.93
C LEU A 246 32.81 13.71 6.65
N GLN A 247 32.75 12.46 7.13
CA GLN A 247 33.78 11.44 6.86
C GLN A 247 33.91 11.16 5.36
N VAL A 248 32.79 11.05 4.64
CA VAL A 248 32.82 10.80 3.19
C VAL A 248 33.33 12.02 2.44
N LEU A 249 32.98 13.23 2.88
CA LEU A 249 33.53 14.45 2.30
C LEU A 249 35.04 14.49 2.48
N GLU A 250 35.54 14.20 3.68
CA GLU A 250 36.97 14.15 3.98
C GLU A 250 37.68 13.12 3.09
N ILE A 251 37.14 11.91 2.96
CA ILE A 251 37.68 10.87 2.06
C ILE A 251 37.67 11.36 0.60
N ALA A 252 36.54 11.89 0.12
CA ALA A 252 36.38 12.33 -1.27
C ALA A 252 37.29 13.51 -1.63
N THR A 253 37.68 14.34 -0.65
CA THR A 253 38.65 15.42 -0.87
C THR A 253 40.10 14.94 -0.87
N ARG A 254 40.40 13.77 -0.29
CA ARG A 254 41.77 13.26 -0.13
C ARG A 254 42.10 12.07 -1.03
N GLN A 255 41.11 11.37 -1.56
CA GLN A 255 41.28 10.11 -2.28
C GLN A 255 40.48 10.11 -3.58
N VAL A 256 40.98 9.36 -4.57
CA VAL A 256 40.24 9.03 -5.79
C VAL A 256 39.52 7.69 -5.55
N PRO A 257 38.24 7.54 -5.91
CA PRO A 257 37.55 6.26 -5.81
C PRO A 257 38.30 5.17 -6.59
N LYS A 258 38.34 3.96 -6.05
CA LYS A 258 39.01 2.81 -6.69
C LYS A 258 38.25 2.32 -7.92
N ASP A 259 36.93 2.44 -7.91
CA ASP A 259 36.03 2.02 -8.99
C ASP A 259 34.75 2.88 -9.05
N GLU A 260 33.93 2.65 -10.08
CA GLU A 260 32.66 3.35 -10.28
C GLU A 260 31.65 3.08 -9.16
N ASP A 261 31.70 1.89 -8.52
CA ASP A 261 30.80 1.53 -7.44
C ASP A 261 31.11 2.33 -6.17
N GLU A 262 32.39 2.50 -5.84
CA GLU A 262 32.87 3.34 -4.75
C GLU A 262 32.55 4.81 -5.02
N ALA A 263 32.79 5.28 -6.24
CA ALA A 263 32.44 6.64 -6.65
C ALA A 263 30.92 6.89 -6.49
N ALA A 264 30.09 5.95 -6.94
CA ALA A 264 28.64 6.02 -6.78
C ALA A 264 28.21 5.97 -5.31
N ILE A 265 28.91 5.19 -4.46
CA ILE A 265 28.66 5.16 -3.01
C ILE A 265 28.95 6.53 -2.40
N TRP A 266 30.11 7.13 -2.67
CA TRP A 266 30.50 8.43 -2.14
C TRP A 266 29.53 9.52 -2.58
N GLN A 267 29.28 9.61 -3.90
CA GLN A 267 28.33 10.55 -4.47
C GLN A 267 26.94 10.38 -3.86
N SER A 268 26.49 9.13 -3.68
CA SER A 268 25.18 8.89 -3.06
C SER A 268 25.10 9.39 -1.62
N ARG A 269 26.18 9.31 -0.84
CA ARG A 269 26.22 9.78 0.54
C ARG A 269 26.28 11.30 0.59
N LEU A 270 27.09 11.93 -0.27
CA LEU A 270 27.23 13.39 -0.33
C LEU A 270 25.97 14.10 -0.84
N LEU A 271 25.25 13.49 -1.78
CA LEU A 271 23.98 14.01 -2.32
C LEU A 271 22.75 13.66 -1.46
N THR A 272 22.90 12.80 -0.43
CA THR A 272 21.76 12.45 0.43
C THR A 272 21.52 13.54 1.46
N ASP A 273 20.30 14.07 1.49
CA ASP A 273 19.87 14.98 2.54
C ASP A 273 19.99 14.34 3.93
N ALA A 274 20.65 15.05 4.84
CA ALA A 274 20.75 14.71 6.25
C ALA A 274 19.36 14.42 6.86
N ALA A 275 19.29 13.40 7.72
CA ALA A 275 18.09 13.18 8.50
C ALA A 275 17.99 14.27 9.58
N LYS A 276 17.05 15.20 9.41
CA LYS A 276 16.92 16.35 10.32
C LYS A 276 16.22 16.05 11.64
N PHE A 277 15.60 14.87 11.77
CA PHE A 277 14.72 14.55 12.90
C PHE A 277 14.91 13.13 13.39
N PRO A 278 14.83 12.91 14.72
CA PRO A 278 14.90 11.58 15.30
C PRO A 278 13.77 10.66 14.81
N PHE A 279 13.95 9.36 15.00
CA PHE A 279 12.86 8.42 14.79
C PHE A 279 11.67 8.79 15.68
N PRO A 280 10.45 8.75 15.14
CA PRO A 280 9.26 8.98 15.93
C PRO A 280 8.97 7.82 16.89
N VAL A 281 8.38 8.12 18.03
CA VAL A 281 8.03 7.13 19.05
C VAL A 281 6.56 6.77 18.95
N ALA A 282 6.26 5.48 18.74
CA ALA A 282 4.90 4.97 18.60
C ALA A 282 4.33 4.47 19.92
N TYR A 283 3.13 4.91 20.24
CA TYR A 283 2.29 4.45 21.34
C TYR A 283 1.12 3.66 20.76
N GLU A 284 1.31 2.35 20.66
CA GLU A 284 0.41 1.46 19.91
C GLU A 284 -0.86 1.05 20.65
N THR A 285 -1.00 1.41 21.93
CA THR A 285 -2.26 1.21 22.66
C THR A 285 -2.96 2.53 22.91
N ASN A 286 -4.28 2.45 22.98
CA ASN A 286 -5.16 3.56 23.32
C ASN A 286 -5.12 3.97 24.80
N GLU A 287 -4.50 3.15 25.65
CA GLU A 287 -4.29 3.41 27.08
C GLU A 287 -2.90 3.96 27.38
N ASP A 288 -2.02 4.01 26.38
CA ASP A 288 -0.68 4.59 26.52
C ASP A 288 -0.69 6.11 26.75
N LEU A 289 -1.79 6.78 26.40
CA LEU A 289 -1.97 8.23 26.53
C LEU A 289 -3.03 8.49 27.60
N LYS A 290 -2.78 9.46 28.48
CA LYS A 290 -3.75 9.93 29.48
C LYS A 290 -4.16 11.36 29.15
N TRP A 291 -5.45 11.59 28.99
CA TRP A 291 -6.02 12.90 28.63
C TRP A 291 -6.67 13.53 29.85
N PHE A 292 -6.48 14.83 30.04
CA PHE A 292 -7.03 15.58 31.16
C PHE A 292 -7.15 17.08 30.84
N LEU A 293 -7.90 17.81 31.65
CA LEU A 293 -7.92 19.27 31.61
C LEU A 293 -6.98 19.82 32.69
N ASN A 294 -6.18 20.83 32.35
CA ASN A 294 -5.40 21.56 33.35
C ASN A 294 -6.29 22.57 34.12
N GLY A 295 -5.73 23.24 35.13
CA GLY A 295 -6.47 24.25 35.93
C GLY A 295 -7.00 25.45 35.13
N LYS A 296 -6.55 25.63 33.88
CA LYS A 296 -7.05 26.67 32.94
C LYS A 296 -8.11 26.13 31.97
N GLY A 297 -8.58 24.89 32.16
CA GLY A 297 -9.53 24.23 31.27
C GLY A 297 -8.95 23.85 29.91
N ARG A 298 -7.61 23.85 29.74
CA ARG A 298 -6.96 23.44 28.48
C ARG A 298 -6.77 21.94 28.46
N LEU A 299 -6.97 21.36 27.28
CA LEU A 299 -6.75 19.94 27.06
C LEU A 299 -5.26 19.61 27.08
N CYS A 300 -4.90 18.63 27.91
CA CYS A 300 -3.55 18.14 28.11
C CYS A 300 -3.47 16.63 27.89
N VAL A 301 -2.27 16.16 27.58
CA VAL A 301 -1.95 14.74 27.45
C VAL A 301 -0.64 14.43 28.18
N SER A 302 -0.58 13.27 28.82
CA SER A 302 0.66 12.65 29.30
C SER A 302 0.82 11.25 28.70
N PHE A 303 2.05 10.78 28.63
CA PHE A 303 2.39 9.52 27.98
C PHE A 303 2.90 8.50 28.98
N ASN A 304 2.60 7.23 28.75
CA ASN A 304 3.18 6.13 29.51
C ASN A 304 4.73 6.15 29.39
N GLY A 305 5.41 6.14 30.53
CA GLY A 305 6.86 6.33 30.62
C GLY A 305 7.34 7.80 30.63
N LEU A 306 6.43 8.77 30.52
CA LEU A 306 6.69 10.21 30.65
C LEU A 306 5.60 10.88 31.49
N SER A 307 5.13 10.21 32.55
CA SER A 307 4.00 10.68 33.35
C SER A 307 4.29 11.97 34.11
N GLU A 308 5.55 12.27 34.37
CA GLU A 308 6.03 13.50 35.01
C GLU A 308 5.94 14.71 34.09
N HIS A 309 5.80 14.48 32.77
CA HIS A 309 5.70 15.53 31.77
C HIS A 309 4.26 15.70 31.29
N THR A 310 3.83 16.96 31.23
CA THR A 310 2.51 17.35 30.73
C THR A 310 2.66 18.13 29.43
N PHE A 311 1.80 17.82 28.45
CA PHE A 311 1.80 18.46 27.15
C PHE A 311 0.42 19.09 26.87
N GLU A 312 0.37 20.41 26.70
CA GLU A 312 -0.84 21.10 26.26
C GLU A 312 -1.09 20.81 24.77
N VAL A 313 -2.35 20.54 24.44
CA VAL A 313 -2.79 20.15 23.10
C VAL A 313 -3.22 21.39 22.33
N TYR A 314 -2.44 21.77 21.33
CA TYR A 314 -2.75 22.86 20.41
C TYR A 314 -3.20 22.29 19.06
N CYS A 315 -4.49 22.43 18.76
CA CYS A 315 -5.08 21.95 17.52
C CYS A 315 -6.06 22.97 16.94
N GLY A 316 -6.34 22.86 15.64
CA GLY A 316 -7.38 23.69 15.02
C GLY A 316 -8.79 23.22 15.38
N GLN A 317 -9.76 24.12 15.33
CA GLN A 317 -11.17 23.87 15.68
C GLN A 317 -11.77 22.63 15.00
N ARG A 318 -11.36 22.36 13.76
CA ARG A 318 -11.81 21.19 12.97
C ARG A 318 -11.34 19.84 13.49
N GLN A 319 -10.42 19.80 14.45
CA GLN A 319 -9.91 18.54 15.03
C GLN A 319 -10.17 18.45 16.54
N LEU A 320 -10.52 19.56 17.20
CA LEU A 320 -10.75 19.64 18.63
C LEU A 320 -11.75 18.59 19.13
N TYR A 321 -12.84 18.38 18.38
CA TYR A 321 -13.87 17.39 18.74
C TYR A 321 -13.33 15.96 18.89
N TRP A 322 -12.29 15.58 18.15
CA TRP A 322 -11.67 14.26 18.31
C TRP A 322 -10.93 14.15 19.64
N PHE A 323 -10.18 15.19 20.00
CA PHE A 323 -9.40 15.19 21.23
C PHE A 323 -10.29 15.29 22.47
N ASN A 324 -11.38 16.07 22.41
CA ASN A 324 -12.42 16.07 23.44
C ASN A 324 -13.03 14.68 23.62
N ARG A 325 -13.31 13.97 22.52
CA ARG A 325 -13.82 12.60 22.60
C ARG A 325 -12.84 11.64 23.28
N PHE A 326 -11.52 11.83 23.13
CA PHE A 326 -10.54 10.98 23.82
C PHE A 326 -10.58 11.18 25.33
N LEU A 327 -10.76 12.43 25.78
CA LEU A 327 -10.96 12.76 27.18
C LEU A 327 -12.27 12.15 27.71
N GLU A 328 -13.38 12.35 27.00
CA GLU A 328 -14.70 11.80 27.35
C GLU A 328 -14.67 10.27 27.47
N ASP A 329 -14.08 9.58 26.49
CA ASP A 329 -13.95 8.11 26.49
C ASP A 329 -13.21 7.62 27.75
N GLN A 330 -12.16 8.33 28.18
CA GLN A 330 -11.41 7.98 29.38
C GLN A 330 -12.16 8.31 30.68
N GLN A 331 -12.85 9.45 30.74
CA GLN A 331 -13.66 9.85 31.89
C GLN A 331 -14.80 8.86 32.11
N ILE A 332 -15.57 8.54 31.06
CA ILE A 332 -16.66 7.56 31.12
C ILE A 332 -16.15 6.20 31.59
N LYS A 333 -14.98 5.75 31.10
CA LYS A 333 -14.40 4.49 31.57
C LYS A 333 -14.01 4.54 33.05
N LYS A 334 -13.45 5.66 33.52
CA LYS A 334 -13.02 5.86 34.91
C LYS A 334 -14.21 5.91 35.86
N GLU A 335 -15.28 6.62 35.48
CA GLU A 335 -16.50 6.78 36.26
C GLU A 335 -17.26 5.46 36.44
N ASN A 336 -17.29 4.62 35.39
CA ASN A 336 -17.94 3.30 35.45
C ASN A 336 -16.98 2.18 35.91
N GLN A 337 -15.97 2.50 36.74
CA GLN A 337 -15.01 1.52 37.32
C GLN A 337 -14.38 0.52 36.33
N GLY A 338 -14.27 0.89 35.05
CA GLY A 338 -13.74 0.00 34.01
C GLY A 338 -14.71 -1.08 33.49
N GLU A 339 -16.02 -0.97 33.75
CA GLU A 339 -17.09 -1.82 33.18
C GLU A 339 -17.24 -1.73 31.66
N ARG A 340 -16.45 -0.85 31.02
CA ARG A 340 -16.43 -0.62 29.59
C ARG A 340 -15.07 -0.97 29.01
N SER A 341 -15.07 -1.72 27.92
CA SER A 341 -13.84 -2.11 27.24
C SER A 341 -13.19 -0.91 26.53
N ALA A 342 -11.93 -0.60 26.87
CA ALA A 342 -11.13 0.36 26.10
C ALA A 342 -11.03 -0.04 24.62
N GLY A 343 -11.29 -1.31 24.25
CA GLY A 343 -11.43 -1.73 22.87
C GLY A 343 -12.40 -0.87 22.04
N LEU A 344 -13.35 -0.18 22.65
CA LEU A 344 -14.31 0.71 21.97
C LEU A 344 -13.96 2.21 22.05
N PHE A 345 -12.73 2.56 22.49
CA PHE A 345 -12.22 3.92 22.40
C PHE A 345 -11.97 4.35 20.96
N THR A 346 -12.32 5.60 20.68
CA THR A 346 -12.15 6.24 19.37
C THR A 346 -10.67 6.34 18.97
N LEU A 347 -9.80 6.67 19.94
CA LEU A 347 -8.35 6.64 19.80
C LEU A 347 -7.84 5.21 19.66
N ARG A 348 -6.93 4.98 18.70
CA ARG A 348 -6.27 3.67 18.50
C ARG A 348 -4.81 3.66 18.87
N SER A 349 -4.08 4.73 18.52
CA SER A 349 -2.65 4.84 18.78
C SER A 349 -2.21 6.29 18.68
N GLY A 350 -1.12 6.65 19.37
CA GLY A 350 -0.42 7.93 19.25
C GLY A 350 0.98 7.76 18.67
N ARG A 351 1.55 8.82 18.11
CA ARG A 351 2.95 8.87 17.68
C ARG A 351 3.53 10.26 17.92
N LEU A 352 4.62 10.32 18.68
CA LEU A 352 5.38 11.55 18.91
C LEU A 352 6.34 11.79 17.75
N VAL A 353 6.33 12.99 17.19
CA VAL A 353 7.08 13.36 15.99
C VAL A 353 7.60 14.80 16.11
N TRP A 354 8.88 15.02 15.81
CA TRP A 354 9.43 16.36 15.61
C TRP A 354 9.24 16.83 14.17
N LYS A 355 8.91 18.11 13.99
CA LYS A 355 8.70 18.75 12.69
C LYS A 355 9.37 20.12 12.65
N PRO A 356 9.71 20.63 11.45
CA PRO A 356 10.22 22.00 11.34
C PRO A 356 9.14 22.99 11.78
N TYR A 357 9.53 24.06 12.46
CA TYR A 357 8.65 25.14 12.91
C TYR A 357 9.00 26.49 12.27
N SER A 358 10.27 26.91 12.33
CA SER A 358 10.77 28.12 11.69
C SER A 358 12.02 27.85 10.84
N SER A 359 12.23 28.66 9.80
CA SER A 359 13.48 28.77 9.06
C SER A 359 14.46 29.77 9.68
N ASP A 360 14.09 30.41 10.81
CA ASP A 360 14.97 31.33 11.52
C ASP A 360 16.16 30.59 12.13
N ALA A 361 17.32 30.78 11.50
CA ALA A 361 18.61 30.31 11.96
C ALA A 361 19.05 30.90 13.31
N SER A 362 18.28 31.84 13.89
CA SER A 362 18.60 32.50 15.17
C SER A 362 18.29 31.68 16.41
N ARG A 363 17.59 30.54 16.29
CA ARG A 363 17.40 29.57 17.38
C ARG A 363 18.39 28.43 17.22
N SER A 364 19.48 28.44 18.00
CA SER A 364 20.54 27.42 17.90
C SER A 364 20.05 26.03 18.30
N ASP A 365 19.19 25.94 19.33
CA ASP A 365 18.88 24.65 19.93
C ASP A 365 17.78 23.89 19.19
N PRO A 366 18.00 22.59 18.89
CA PRO A 366 17.06 21.81 18.08
C PRO A 366 15.64 21.71 18.65
N TRP A 367 15.46 21.68 19.97
CA TRP A 367 14.14 21.62 20.63
C TRP A 367 13.37 22.96 20.62
N MET A 368 14.05 24.06 20.26
CA MET A 368 13.48 25.40 20.13
C MET A 368 13.23 25.80 18.67
N ALA A 369 14.08 25.31 17.75
CA ALA A 369 13.94 25.48 16.31
C ALA A 369 12.80 24.62 15.71
N ASN A 370 12.47 23.51 16.37
CA ASN A 370 11.49 22.53 15.91
C ASN A 370 10.26 22.46 16.81
N GLN A 371 9.17 21.93 16.28
CA GLN A 371 7.92 21.72 17.02
C GLN A 371 7.64 20.24 17.26
N LEU A 372 7.18 19.94 18.46
CA LEU A 372 6.68 18.62 18.83
C LEU A 372 5.22 18.46 18.35
N THR A 373 4.96 17.38 17.64
CA THR A 373 3.64 17.03 17.09
C THR A 373 3.22 15.66 17.57
N LEU A 374 1.96 15.52 17.98
CA LEU A 374 1.32 14.24 18.23
C LEU A 374 0.46 13.87 17.02
N GLN A 375 0.71 12.69 16.45
CA GLN A 375 -0.14 12.08 15.44
C GLN A 375 -1.00 10.99 16.09
N CYS A 376 -2.32 11.08 15.99
CA CYS A 376 -3.24 10.09 16.54
C CYS A 376 -3.94 9.34 15.41
N SER A 377 -3.99 8.00 15.50
CA SER A 377 -4.85 7.19 14.65
C SER A 377 -6.22 7.01 15.30
N VAL A 378 -7.27 7.25 14.53
CA VAL A 378 -8.66 7.28 15.00
C VAL A 378 -9.50 6.37 14.13
N ASP A 379 -10.35 5.52 14.74
CA ASP A 379 -11.32 4.70 14.02
C ASP A 379 -12.67 5.41 13.95
N THR A 380 -13.04 5.93 12.79
CA THR A 380 -14.20 6.82 12.66
C THR A 380 -15.54 6.09 12.83
N ARG A 381 -15.57 4.76 12.72
CA ARG A 381 -16.77 3.95 13.01
C ARG A 381 -17.21 4.08 14.46
N LEU A 382 -16.25 4.29 15.37
CA LEU A 382 -16.52 4.48 16.80
C LEU A 382 -17.08 5.87 17.15
N TRP A 383 -17.31 6.71 16.15
CA TRP A 383 -17.95 8.01 16.37
C TRP A 383 -19.47 7.90 16.53
N THR A 384 -20.08 6.88 15.95
CA THR A 384 -21.54 6.69 15.87
C THR A 384 -21.97 5.43 16.62
N ALA A 385 -23.22 5.37 17.07
CA ALA A 385 -23.76 4.20 17.78
C ALA A 385 -23.74 2.95 16.88
N GLU A 386 -24.20 3.08 15.64
CA GLU A 386 -24.32 2.02 14.64
C GLU A 386 -22.94 1.49 14.23
N GLY A 387 -21.99 2.39 13.95
CA GLY A 387 -20.61 2.00 13.67
C GLY A 387 -19.90 1.37 14.88
N THR A 388 -20.25 1.78 16.11
CA THR A 388 -19.73 1.16 17.33
C THR A 388 -20.26 -0.25 17.49
N GLU A 389 -21.53 -0.48 17.16
CA GLU A 389 -22.14 -1.80 17.15
C GLU A 389 -21.47 -2.75 16.16
N GLN A 390 -21.16 -2.29 14.94
CA GLN A 390 -20.38 -3.08 13.97
C GLN A 390 -19.03 -3.50 14.54
N VAL A 391 -18.27 -2.56 15.12
CA VAL A 391 -16.96 -2.84 15.72
C VAL A 391 -17.08 -3.77 16.93
N ARG A 392 -18.13 -3.63 17.72
CA ARG A 392 -18.44 -4.50 18.87
C ARG A 392 -18.64 -5.94 18.40
N GLN A 393 -19.48 -6.16 17.40
CA GLN A 393 -19.75 -7.48 16.84
C GLN A 393 -18.51 -8.11 16.20
N GLU A 394 -17.73 -7.35 15.41
CA GLU A 394 -16.45 -7.81 14.83
C GLU A 394 -15.50 -8.31 15.92
N LYS A 395 -15.36 -7.54 17.00
CA LYS A 395 -14.47 -7.87 18.13
C LYS A 395 -14.99 -9.04 18.95
N ALA A 396 -16.28 -9.07 19.28
CA ALA A 396 -16.91 -10.17 20.00
C ALA A 396 -16.74 -11.48 19.24
N THR A 397 -17.00 -11.48 17.93
CA THR A 397 -16.81 -12.65 17.06
C THR A 397 -15.34 -13.10 17.04
N SER A 398 -14.40 -12.15 16.92
CA SER A 398 -12.97 -12.48 16.94
C SER A 398 -12.53 -13.07 18.28
N ILE A 399 -13.04 -12.55 19.41
CA ILE A 399 -12.72 -13.03 20.75
C ILE A 399 -13.32 -14.43 20.96
N ALA A 400 -14.58 -14.63 20.59
CA ALA A 400 -15.26 -15.92 20.68
C ALA A 400 -14.53 -17.01 19.88
N LYS A 401 -14.06 -16.69 18.66
CA LYS A 401 -13.22 -17.60 17.86
C LYS A 401 -11.91 -17.98 18.57
N VAL A 402 -11.26 -17.03 19.23
CA VAL A 402 -10.02 -17.28 20.00
C VAL A 402 -10.30 -18.15 21.23
N ILE A 403 -11.40 -17.89 21.95
CA ILE A 403 -11.81 -18.69 23.11
C ILE A 403 -12.10 -20.12 22.67
N ALA A 404 -12.95 -20.32 21.65
CA ALA A 404 -13.29 -21.63 21.12
C ALA A 404 -12.06 -22.39 20.61
N GLY A 405 -11.17 -21.72 19.86
CA GLY A 405 -9.94 -22.32 19.35
C GLY A 405 -8.93 -22.68 20.44
N THR A 406 -8.93 -21.94 21.56
CA THR A 406 -8.11 -22.30 22.73
C THR A 406 -8.73 -23.49 23.46
N LYS A 407 -10.03 -23.44 23.79
CA LYS A 407 -10.76 -24.53 24.47
C LYS A 407 -10.69 -25.86 23.70
N ALA A 408 -10.71 -25.82 22.37
CA ALA A 408 -10.58 -27.01 21.52
C ALA A 408 -9.25 -27.78 21.66
N LYS A 409 -8.23 -27.20 22.32
CA LYS A 409 -6.95 -27.87 22.60
C LYS A 409 -7.04 -28.88 23.76
N GLY A 410 -8.16 -28.91 24.50
CA GLY A 410 -8.41 -29.87 25.57
C GLY A 410 -7.61 -29.57 26.84
N ASN A 411 -6.42 -30.16 26.97
CA ASN A 411 -5.57 -30.03 28.17
C ASN A 411 -4.94 -28.63 28.23
N LEU A 412 -5.66 -27.70 28.84
CA LEU A 412 -5.25 -26.31 29.00
C LEU A 412 -4.33 -26.15 30.21
N ASN A 413 -3.20 -25.48 30.02
CA ASN A 413 -2.37 -25.06 31.16
C ASN A 413 -2.97 -23.82 31.87
N GLN A 414 -2.51 -23.54 33.09
CA GLN A 414 -3.00 -22.39 33.88
C GLN A 414 -2.92 -21.07 33.09
N LYS A 415 -1.82 -20.84 32.36
CA LYS A 415 -1.66 -19.63 31.53
C LYS A 415 -2.71 -19.51 30.43
N GLN A 416 -3.14 -20.63 29.85
CA GLN A 416 -4.19 -20.69 28.83
C GLN A 416 -5.59 -20.50 29.45
N GLN A 417 -5.83 -21.03 30.64
CA GLN A 417 -7.05 -20.78 31.41
C GLN A 417 -7.15 -19.30 31.78
N ASP A 418 -6.12 -18.71 32.38
CA ASP A 418 -6.06 -17.28 32.70
C ASP A 418 -6.26 -16.40 31.45
N PHE A 419 -5.72 -16.83 30.31
CA PHE A 419 -5.92 -16.14 29.04
C PHE A 419 -7.38 -16.20 28.58
N ILE A 420 -8.05 -17.35 28.70
CA ILE A 420 -9.48 -17.50 28.40
C ILE A 420 -10.30 -16.60 29.33
N THR A 421 -10.09 -16.65 30.64
CA THR A 421 -10.83 -15.84 31.62
C THR A 421 -10.69 -14.34 31.32
N LYS A 422 -9.49 -13.87 30.97
CA LYS A 422 -9.27 -12.47 30.55
C LYS A 422 -10.06 -12.11 29.28
N ARG A 423 -10.19 -13.04 28.34
CA ARG A 423 -10.93 -12.83 27.08
C ARG A 423 -12.44 -12.86 27.29
N GLU A 424 -12.94 -13.74 28.15
CA GLU A 424 -14.33 -13.80 28.57
C GLU A 424 -14.74 -12.49 29.27
N LYS A 425 -13.94 -12.04 30.25
CA LYS A 425 -14.12 -10.72 30.85
C LYS A 425 -14.12 -9.59 29.82
N THR A 426 -13.22 -9.64 28.84
CA THR A 426 -13.20 -8.62 27.77
C THR A 426 -14.49 -8.65 26.93
N LEU A 427 -15.07 -9.82 26.69
CA LEU A 427 -16.31 -9.99 25.95
C LEU A 427 -17.50 -9.41 26.72
N GLU A 428 -17.58 -9.66 28.03
CA GLU A 428 -18.57 -9.05 28.92
C GLU A 428 -18.48 -7.51 28.87
N LEU A 429 -17.28 -6.96 29.00
CA LEU A 429 -17.04 -5.51 28.93
C LEU A 429 -17.37 -4.87 27.57
N LEU A 430 -17.51 -5.66 26.50
CA LEU A 430 -17.94 -5.15 25.19
C LEU A 430 -19.46 -4.93 25.14
N HIS A 431 -20.26 -5.54 26.02
CA HIS A 431 -21.72 -5.35 26.06
C HIS A 431 -22.15 -3.95 26.50
N ASN A 432 -21.24 -3.18 27.10
CA ASN A 432 -21.49 -1.81 27.57
C ASN A 432 -20.79 -0.78 26.66
N PRO A 433 -21.31 -0.49 25.45
CA PRO A 433 -20.68 0.44 24.51
C PRO A 433 -20.77 1.88 25.02
N PHE A 434 -19.75 2.68 24.71
CA PHE A 434 -19.75 4.12 25.03
C PHE A 434 -20.95 4.83 24.39
N PRO A 435 -21.52 5.85 25.04
CA PRO A 435 -22.59 6.65 24.46
C PRO A 435 -22.07 7.37 23.21
N ARG A 436 -22.81 7.23 22.10
CA ARG A 436 -22.48 7.81 20.79
C ARG A 436 -23.73 8.40 20.14
N PRO A 437 -23.59 9.46 19.33
CA PRO A 437 -24.69 9.93 18.49
C PRO A 437 -25.12 8.84 17.51
N SER A 438 -26.43 8.71 17.29
CA SER A 438 -26.99 7.87 16.23
C SER A 438 -26.79 8.53 14.87
N LYS A 439 -26.35 7.73 13.89
CA LYS A 439 -26.29 8.10 12.49
C LYS A 439 -26.47 6.82 11.65
N PRO A 440 -27.54 6.73 10.83
CA PRO A 440 -27.79 5.53 10.05
C PRO A 440 -26.63 5.25 9.10
N LEU A 441 -26.31 3.97 8.96
CA LEU A 441 -25.31 3.49 8.02
C LEU A 441 -25.81 3.72 6.59
N TYR A 442 -24.91 4.08 5.69
CA TYR A 442 -25.23 4.20 4.28
C TYR A 442 -25.67 2.83 3.72
N GLN A 443 -26.81 2.81 3.03
CA GLN A 443 -27.33 1.63 2.35
C GLN A 443 -27.60 1.97 0.89
N GLY A 444 -26.75 1.47 0.00
CA GLY A 444 -26.93 1.61 -1.45
C GLY A 444 -27.77 0.47 -2.04
N LYS A 445 -28.30 0.70 -3.24
CA LYS A 445 -29.00 -0.30 -4.06
C LYS A 445 -28.00 -1.33 -4.61
N PRO A 446 -28.14 -2.63 -4.32
CA PRO A 446 -27.19 -3.66 -4.75
C PRO A 446 -27.00 -3.77 -6.27
N SER A 447 -27.98 -3.33 -7.06
CA SER A 447 -27.92 -3.32 -8.53
C SER A 447 -27.10 -2.17 -9.10
N ILE A 448 -26.83 -1.11 -8.33
CA ILE A 448 -26.16 0.10 -8.82
C ILE A 448 -24.71 0.12 -8.35
N ILE A 449 -23.78 0.17 -9.30
CA ILE A 449 -22.34 0.21 -9.02
C ILE A 449 -21.73 1.47 -9.63
N ALA A 450 -20.94 2.19 -8.84
CA ALA A 450 -20.10 3.28 -9.32
C ALA A 450 -18.71 2.72 -9.68
N ALA A 451 -18.20 3.03 -10.86
CA ALA A 451 -16.87 2.58 -11.29
C ALA A 451 -16.05 3.72 -11.88
N VAL A 452 -14.77 3.78 -11.49
CA VAL A 452 -13.85 4.83 -11.92
C VAL A 452 -12.78 4.23 -12.82
N SER A 453 -12.67 4.70 -14.05
CA SER A 453 -11.54 4.37 -14.92
C SER A 453 -10.43 5.41 -14.82
N PHE A 454 -9.18 4.96 -14.89
CA PHE A 454 -7.99 5.82 -14.97
C PHE A 454 -7.44 5.78 -16.40
N GLY A 455 -7.10 6.95 -16.94
CA GLY A 455 -6.63 7.09 -18.32
C GLY A 455 -5.60 8.21 -18.49
N LEU A 456 -4.90 8.19 -19.63
CA LEU A 456 -3.83 9.13 -19.96
C LEU A 456 -4.31 10.57 -20.15
N GLU A 457 -5.37 10.80 -20.92
CA GLU A 457 -5.83 12.17 -21.22
C GLU A 457 -6.70 12.74 -20.11
N LYS A 458 -7.48 11.88 -19.44
CA LYS A 458 -8.38 12.23 -18.33
C LYS A 458 -8.01 11.38 -17.11
N PRO A 459 -7.67 11.98 -15.97
CA PRO A 459 -7.12 11.25 -14.84
C PRO A 459 -8.15 10.31 -14.19
N ALA A 460 -9.43 10.65 -14.30
CA ALA A 460 -10.53 9.80 -13.88
C ALA A 460 -11.77 10.03 -14.73
N THR A 461 -12.51 8.96 -15.03
CA THR A 461 -13.88 8.99 -15.56
C THR A 461 -14.75 8.08 -14.70
N LEU A 462 -15.85 8.61 -14.20
CA LEU A 462 -16.82 7.87 -13.39
C LEU A 462 -17.96 7.38 -14.29
N ALA A 463 -18.38 6.13 -14.09
CA ALA A 463 -19.62 5.56 -14.61
C ALA A 463 -20.49 5.09 -13.44
N ILE A 464 -21.79 5.38 -13.49
CA ILE A 464 -22.80 4.74 -12.64
C ILE A 464 -23.51 3.71 -13.51
N VAL A 465 -23.48 2.44 -13.11
CA VAL A 465 -23.98 1.32 -13.90
C VAL A 465 -25.08 0.60 -13.13
N ASP A 466 -26.20 0.37 -13.79
CA ASP A 466 -27.18 -0.61 -13.34
C ASP A 466 -26.80 -1.97 -13.93
N ILE A 467 -26.40 -2.86 -13.05
CA ILE A 467 -25.91 -4.18 -13.40
C ILE A 467 -27.02 -5.10 -13.90
N VAL A 468 -28.28 -4.86 -13.51
CA VAL A 468 -29.42 -5.68 -13.96
C VAL A 468 -29.67 -5.45 -15.46
N THR A 469 -29.54 -4.21 -15.91
CA THR A 469 -29.73 -3.84 -17.31
C THR A 469 -28.43 -3.83 -18.13
N ASP A 470 -27.30 -4.00 -17.45
CA ASP A 470 -25.95 -3.85 -18.00
C ASP A 470 -25.68 -2.46 -18.62
N LYS A 471 -26.49 -1.45 -18.29
CA LYS A 471 -26.42 -0.11 -18.88
C LYS A 471 -25.86 0.90 -17.88
N ALA A 472 -25.05 1.82 -18.40
CA ALA A 472 -24.62 2.98 -17.62
C ALA A 472 -25.79 3.97 -17.49
N ILE A 473 -26.18 4.27 -16.26
CA ILE A 473 -27.14 5.32 -15.93
C ILE A 473 -26.55 6.68 -16.30
N THR A 474 -25.27 6.89 -15.97
CA THR A 474 -24.58 8.15 -16.30
C THR A 474 -23.07 7.99 -16.36
N TYR A 475 -22.44 8.88 -17.12
CA TYR A 475 -20.99 9.10 -17.12
C TYR A 475 -20.66 10.51 -16.61
N ARG A 476 -19.58 10.62 -15.84
CA ARG A 476 -19.03 11.89 -15.38
C ARG A 476 -17.55 11.96 -15.69
N SER A 477 -17.19 12.91 -16.55
CA SER A 477 -15.80 13.30 -16.79
C SER A 477 -15.26 14.15 -15.63
N ILE A 478 -13.94 14.30 -15.56
CA ILE A 478 -13.29 15.17 -14.56
C ILE A 478 -13.82 16.62 -14.57
N ARG A 479 -14.20 17.13 -15.75
CA ARG A 479 -14.78 18.48 -15.91
C ARG A 479 -16.16 18.56 -15.27
N GLN A 480 -16.98 17.53 -15.45
CA GLN A 480 -18.31 17.44 -14.83
C GLN A 480 -18.20 17.21 -13.31
N LEU A 481 -17.25 16.38 -12.85
CA LEU A 481 -17.02 16.14 -11.43
C LEU A 481 -16.56 17.39 -10.68
N LEU A 482 -15.67 18.19 -11.28
CA LEU A 482 -15.13 19.38 -10.62
C LEU A 482 -15.97 20.64 -10.82
N GLY A 483 -16.81 20.69 -11.87
CA GLY A 483 -17.63 21.86 -12.17
C GLY A 483 -16.79 23.15 -12.24
N GLN A 484 -17.14 24.14 -11.42
CA GLN A 484 -16.40 25.40 -11.32
C GLN A 484 -14.94 25.23 -10.89
N ASN A 485 -14.64 24.20 -10.09
CA ASN A 485 -13.28 23.89 -9.64
C ASN A 485 -12.40 23.30 -10.76
N TYR A 486 -12.94 23.05 -11.95
CA TYR A 486 -12.15 22.58 -13.10
C TYR A 486 -11.04 23.59 -13.48
N LYS A 487 -11.23 24.88 -13.20
CA LYS A 487 -10.17 25.90 -13.39
C LYS A 487 -8.90 25.58 -12.58
N LEU A 488 -9.05 25.00 -11.39
CA LEU A 488 -7.92 24.58 -10.55
C LEU A 488 -7.14 23.43 -11.18
N PHE A 489 -7.82 22.52 -11.89
CA PHE A 489 -7.17 21.44 -12.64
C PHE A 489 -6.31 21.98 -13.79
N THR A 490 -6.81 22.96 -14.54
CA THR A 490 -6.03 23.64 -15.60
C THR A 490 -4.84 24.38 -15.01
N LYS A 491 -5.03 25.13 -13.91
CA LYS A 491 -3.95 25.81 -13.19
C LYS A 491 -2.87 24.84 -12.71
N HIS A 492 -3.27 23.68 -12.20
CA HIS A 492 -2.35 22.62 -11.79
C HIS A 492 -1.53 22.09 -12.97
N ARG A 493 -2.14 21.82 -14.13
CA ARG A 493 -1.39 21.38 -15.33
C ARG A 493 -0.35 22.40 -15.77
N LEU A 494 -0.72 23.69 -15.79
CA LEU A 494 0.21 24.76 -16.14
C LEU A 494 1.39 24.81 -15.15
N LYS A 495 1.09 24.75 -13.84
CA LYS A 495 2.12 24.74 -12.79
C LYS A 495 3.04 23.52 -12.90
N GLN A 496 2.52 22.34 -13.24
CA GLN A 496 3.36 21.15 -13.47
C GLN A 496 4.35 21.35 -14.62
N GLN A 497 3.92 21.99 -15.71
CA GLN A 497 4.79 22.31 -16.84
C GLN A 497 5.85 23.35 -16.46
N GLN A 498 5.44 24.44 -15.81
CA GLN A 498 6.37 25.47 -15.32
C GLN A 498 7.40 24.89 -14.36
N CYS A 499 6.97 24.09 -13.38
CA CYS A 499 7.88 23.42 -12.48
C CYS A 499 8.82 22.48 -13.25
N ALA A 500 8.34 21.69 -14.20
CA ALA A 500 9.21 20.80 -14.98
C ALA A 500 10.26 21.57 -15.80
N HIS A 501 9.88 22.71 -16.38
CA HIS A 501 10.80 23.59 -17.11
C HIS A 501 11.85 24.19 -16.18
N GLN A 502 11.42 24.77 -15.06
CA GLN A 502 12.34 25.35 -14.07
C GLN A 502 13.28 24.28 -13.48
N ARG A 503 12.81 23.04 -13.26
CA ARG A 503 13.67 21.94 -12.81
C ARG A 503 14.76 21.61 -13.83
N HIS A 504 14.45 21.71 -15.12
CA HIS A 504 15.42 21.49 -16.18
C HIS A 504 16.44 22.63 -16.23
N GLN A 505 16.01 23.88 -16.13
CA GLN A 505 16.90 25.05 -16.03
C GLN A 505 17.82 24.92 -14.80
N ASN A 506 17.26 24.64 -13.63
CA ASN A 506 18.05 24.47 -12.41
C ASN A 506 19.04 23.28 -12.52
N GLN A 507 18.71 22.22 -13.28
CA GLN A 507 19.67 21.13 -13.53
C GLN A 507 20.84 21.58 -14.42
N VAL A 508 20.57 22.35 -15.46
CA VAL A 508 21.59 22.90 -16.35
C VAL A 508 22.49 23.89 -15.60
N GLU A 509 21.89 24.72 -14.75
CA GLU A 509 22.57 25.74 -13.93
C GLU A 509 23.17 25.18 -12.64
N SER A 510 23.05 23.87 -12.37
CA SER A 510 23.46 23.24 -11.11
C SER A 510 22.88 23.90 -9.85
N ALA A 511 21.70 24.51 -9.97
CA ALA A 511 20.96 25.17 -8.89
C ALA A 511 20.02 24.20 -8.13
N GLU A 512 19.53 24.63 -6.96
CA GLU A 512 18.61 23.83 -6.15
C GLU A 512 17.35 23.42 -6.92
N ASN A 513 17.08 22.11 -7.01
CA ASN A 513 15.99 21.56 -7.82
C ASN A 513 14.68 21.31 -7.02
N ARG A 514 14.50 22.00 -5.89
CA ARG A 514 13.37 21.76 -4.96
C ARG A 514 12.14 22.59 -5.32
N ILE A 515 11.49 22.23 -6.42
CA ILE A 515 10.31 22.96 -6.90
C ILE A 515 9.03 22.24 -6.50
N SER A 516 8.26 22.87 -5.63
CA SER A 516 6.99 22.35 -5.12
C SER A 516 5.77 22.92 -5.85
N GLU A 517 4.80 22.05 -6.14
CA GLU A 517 3.50 22.44 -6.71
C GLU A 517 2.59 23.11 -5.65
N GLY A 518 3.02 23.18 -4.38
CA GLY A 518 2.29 23.85 -3.30
C GLY A 518 1.02 23.10 -2.86
N GLY A 519 1.03 21.76 -2.95
CA GLY A 519 -0.08 20.90 -2.48
C GLY A 519 -1.35 20.91 -3.35
N LEU A 520 -1.37 21.67 -4.45
CA LEU A 520 -2.56 21.82 -5.31
C LEU A 520 -3.07 20.47 -5.85
N GLY A 521 -2.17 19.55 -6.20
CA GLY A 521 -2.53 18.20 -6.64
C GLY A 521 -3.27 17.39 -5.57
N GLU A 522 -2.86 17.48 -4.31
CA GLU A 522 -3.54 16.78 -3.20
C GLU A 522 -4.92 17.37 -2.90
N HIS A 523 -5.04 18.69 -3.04
CA HIS A 523 -6.32 19.38 -2.90
C HIS A 523 -7.29 18.94 -4.02
N LEU A 524 -6.82 18.90 -5.27
CA LEU A 524 -7.62 18.41 -6.40
C LEU A 524 -8.04 16.95 -6.23
N ASP A 525 -7.15 16.06 -5.81
CA ASP A 525 -7.51 14.67 -5.51
C ASP A 525 -8.62 14.58 -4.45
N SER A 526 -8.57 15.48 -3.46
CA SER A 526 -9.59 15.55 -2.42
C SER A 526 -10.94 16.05 -2.97
N LEU A 527 -10.94 17.00 -3.90
CA LEU A 527 -12.16 17.47 -4.58
C LEU A 527 -12.73 16.40 -5.51
N ILE A 528 -11.89 15.75 -6.33
CA ILE A 528 -12.31 14.67 -7.24
C ILE A 528 -12.92 13.53 -6.43
N ALA A 529 -12.25 13.08 -5.37
CA ALA A 529 -12.78 12.03 -4.51
C ALA A 529 -14.10 12.43 -3.85
N LYS A 530 -14.26 13.71 -3.43
CA LYS A 530 -15.53 14.21 -2.88
C LYS A 530 -16.66 14.08 -3.92
N ALA A 531 -16.44 14.58 -5.13
CA ALA A 531 -17.43 14.58 -6.20
C ALA A 531 -17.82 13.16 -6.63
N ILE A 532 -16.86 12.23 -6.69
CA ILE A 532 -17.12 10.81 -6.99
C ILE A 532 -18.05 10.21 -5.94
N LEU A 533 -17.80 10.48 -4.67
CA LEU A 533 -18.63 10.00 -3.57
C LEU A 533 -20.04 10.60 -3.58
N GLU A 534 -20.14 11.92 -3.77
CA GLU A 534 -21.43 12.61 -3.83
C GLU A 534 -22.27 12.07 -4.97
N THR A 535 -21.67 11.88 -6.15
CA THR A 535 -22.35 11.27 -7.30
C THR A 535 -22.72 9.82 -7.00
N ALA A 536 -21.84 9.02 -6.39
CA ALA A 536 -22.17 7.63 -6.05
C ALA A 536 -23.34 7.54 -5.05
N ALA A 537 -23.36 8.42 -4.05
CA ALA A 537 -24.41 8.48 -3.03
C ALA A 537 -25.74 9.00 -3.59
N GLU A 538 -25.72 10.01 -4.46
CA GLU A 538 -26.91 10.57 -5.15
C GLU A 538 -27.68 9.48 -5.91
N TYR A 539 -26.96 8.59 -6.60
CA TYR A 539 -27.57 7.49 -7.36
C TYR A 539 -27.79 6.24 -6.49
N GLY A 540 -27.46 6.28 -5.20
CA GLY A 540 -27.59 5.15 -4.28
C GLY A 540 -26.74 3.96 -4.67
N ALA A 541 -25.52 4.16 -5.18
CA ALA A 541 -24.62 3.06 -5.55
C ALA A 541 -24.23 2.23 -4.32
N SER A 542 -24.21 0.91 -4.43
CA SER A 542 -23.81 0.03 -3.32
C SER A 542 -22.31 0.12 -3.01
N SER A 543 -21.48 0.45 -4.00
CA SER A 543 -20.03 0.38 -3.92
C SER A 543 -19.34 1.22 -5.00
N ILE A 544 -18.08 1.58 -4.75
CA ILE A 544 -17.21 2.23 -5.73
C ILE A 544 -16.08 1.27 -6.15
N VAL A 545 -16.00 0.96 -7.44
CA VAL A 545 -14.97 0.10 -8.03
C VAL A 545 -13.83 0.95 -8.58
N LEU A 546 -12.61 0.63 -8.16
CA LEU A 546 -11.36 1.27 -8.61
C LEU A 546 -10.49 0.27 -9.39
N PRO A 547 -9.63 0.74 -10.29
CA PRO A 547 -8.78 -0.15 -11.06
C PRO A 547 -7.55 -0.57 -10.24
N GLU A 548 -7.13 -1.83 -10.38
CA GLU A 548 -5.90 -2.34 -9.78
C GLU A 548 -4.68 -1.57 -10.30
N LEU A 549 -4.00 -0.87 -9.40
CA LEU A 549 -2.87 0.00 -9.73
C LEU A 549 -1.62 -0.75 -10.19
N GLY A 550 -1.56 -2.08 -9.98
CA GLY A 550 -0.38 -2.91 -10.22
C GLY A 550 0.19 -2.78 -11.63
N ASN A 551 -0.68 -2.56 -12.62
CA ASN A 551 -0.31 -2.50 -14.04
C ASN A 551 -0.57 -1.13 -14.68
N ILE A 552 -1.07 -0.11 -13.96
CA ILE A 552 -1.50 1.15 -14.60
C ILE A 552 -0.37 1.90 -15.29
N ARG A 553 0.84 1.87 -14.72
CA ARG A 553 2.02 2.45 -15.40
C ARG A 553 2.31 1.75 -16.72
N GLU A 554 2.08 0.44 -16.78
CA GLU A 554 2.28 -0.38 -17.97
C GLU A 554 1.16 -0.17 -19.00
N ILE A 555 -0.09 -0.04 -18.56
CA ILE A 555 -1.25 0.33 -19.41
C ILE A 555 -0.99 1.68 -20.09
N ILE A 556 -0.57 2.66 -19.30
CA ILE A 556 -0.24 4.02 -19.75
C ILE A 556 0.96 3.99 -20.70
N HIS A 557 2.01 3.26 -20.35
CA HIS A 557 3.19 3.13 -21.21
C HIS A 557 2.85 2.49 -22.57
N ALA A 558 2.07 1.41 -22.57
CA ALA A 558 1.62 0.71 -23.78
C ALA A 558 0.74 1.60 -24.66
N GLU A 559 -0.18 2.38 -24.07
CA GLU A 559 -1.04 3.30 -24.81
C GLU A 559 -0.23 4.46 -25.43
N ILE A 560 0.82 4.95 -24.74
CA ILE A 560 1.76 5.94 -25.30
C ILE A 560 2.54 5.35 -26.47
N GLN A 561 3.11 4.16 -26.31
CA GLN A 561 3.95 3.55 -27.35
C GLN A 561 3.12 3.19 -28.58
N ALA A 562 1.91 2.64 -28.40
CA ALA A 562 0.98 2.38 -29.49
C ALA A 562 0.58 3.67 -30.25
N LYS A 563 0.45 4.80 -29.55
CA LYS A 563 0.20 6.10 -30.18
C LYS A 563 1.43 6.63 -30.94
N ALA A 564 2.64 6.34 -30.44
CA ALA A 564 3.90 6.67 -31.11
C ALA A 564 4.07 5.88 -32.41
N GLU A 565 3.84 4.56 -32.35
CA GLU A 565 3.93 3.66 -33.49
C GLU A 565 2.91 3.97 -34.58
N ARG A 566 1.66 4.29 -34.21
CA ARG A 566 0.63 4.71 -35.18
C ARG A 566 0.99 5.99 -35.92
N LYS A 567 1.68 6.91 -35.25
CA LYS A 567 2.07 8.20 -35.86
C LYS A 567 3.37 8.11 -36.64
N ILE A 568 4.31 7.30 -36.18
CA ILE A 568 5.64 7.16 -36.78
C ILE A 568 5.92 5.66 -36.95
N PRO A 569 5.47 5.05 -38.06
CA PRO A 569 5.76 3.65 -38.33
C PRO A 569 7.26 3.43 -38.63
N GLY A 570 7.84 2.36 -38.09
CA GLY A 570 9.15 1.85 -38.52
C GLY A 570 10.42 2.56 -38.00
N LEU A 571 10.31 3.71 -37.32
CA LEU A 571 11.46 4.49 -36.81
C LEU A 571 11.46 4.59 -35.28
N LYS A 572 12.21 3.71 -34.62
CA LYS A 572 12.19 3.54 -33.16
C LYS A 572 12.67 4.78 -32.40
N GLU A 573 13.74 5.43 -32.84
CA GLU A 573 14.25 6.65 -32.19
C GLU A 573 13.22 7.78 -32.20
N LYS A 574 12.56 7.99 -33.35
CA LYS A 574 11.50 8.99 -33.48
C LYS A 574 10.23 8.61 -32.70
N GLN A 575 9.94 7.32 -32.56
CA GLN A 575 8.86 6.83 -31.68
C GLN A 575 9.19 7.09 -30.20
N ASP A 576 10.43 6.83 -29.78
CA ASP A 576 10.88 7.05 -28.40
C ASP A 576 10.94 8.54 -28.06
N GLU A 577 11.38 9.37 -29.00
CA GLU A 577 11.34 10.83 -28.89
C GLU A 577 9.89 11.34 -28.81
N TYR A 578 9.00 10.84 -29.69
CA TYR A 578 7.58 11.15 -29.62
C TYR A 578 6.97 10.69 -28.30
N ALA A 579 7.28 9.49 -27.84
CA ALA A 579 6.77 8.93 -26.60
C ALA A 579 7.28 9.74 -25.39
N ALA A 580 8.52 10.20 -25.40
CA ALA A 580 9.08 11.10 -24.39
C ALA A 580 8.38 12.47 -24.40
N LYS A 581 8.23 13.10 -25.57
CA LYS A 581 7.49 14.36 -25.74
C LYS A 581 6.03 14.22 -25.34
N PHE A 582 5.38 13.13 -25.72
CA PHE A 582 3.99 12.85 -25.40
C PHE A 582 3.81 12.58 -23.90
N ARG A 583 4.71 11.81 -23.26
CA ARG A 583 4.75 11.65 -21.79
C ARG A 583 4.92 12.98 -21.06
N ALA A 584 5.71 13.90 -21.61
CA ALA A 584 5.87 15.24 -21.06
C ALA A 584 4.59 16.10 -21.24
N SER A 585 3.84 15.89 -22.32
CA SER A 585 2.58 16.60 -22.60
C SER A 585 1.37 16.11 -21.79
N VAL A 586 1.39 14.84 -21.38
CA VAL A 586 0.32 14.20 -20.62
C VAL A 586 0.45 14.50 -19.12
N HIS A 587 -0.67 14.49 -18.39
CA HIS A 587 -0.68 14.80 -16.97
C HIS A 587 0.13 13.79 -16.13
N ARG A 588 0.91 14.28 -15.17
CA ARG A 588 1.69 13.45 -14.23
C ARG A 588 0.89 13.12 -12.97
N TRP A 589 -0.29 12.52 -13.17
CA TRP A 589 -1.20 12.24 -12.06
C TRP A 589 -0.77 11.03 -11.25
N SER A 590 -0.91 11.10 -9.92
CA SER A 590 -0.67 9.97 -9.04
C SER A 590 -1.97 9.21 -8.81
N TYR A 591 -2.25 8.21 -9.66
CA TYR A 591 -3.46 7.37 -9.53
C TYR A 591 -3.53 6.62 -8.20
N GLY A 592 -2.37 6.26 -7.64
CA GLY A 592 -2.33 5.65 -6.32
C GLY A 592 -2.81 6.59 -5.22
N ARG A 593 -2.41 7.87 -5.28
CA ARG A 593 -2.87 8.89 -4.34
C ARG A 593 -4.37 9.17 -4.52
N LEU A 594 -4.85 9.28 -5.77
CA LEU A 594 -6.27 9.48 -6.05
C LEU A 594 -7.12 8.29 -5.56
N ALA A 595 -6.76 7.06 -5.92
CA ALA A 595 -7.45 5.85 -5.48
C ALA A 595 -7.51 5.77 -3.95
N GLN A 596 -6.37 6.04 -3.27
CA GLN A 596 -6.33 6.08 -1.82
C GLN A 596 -7.25 7.16 -1.23
N LYS A 597 -7.32 8.35 -1.83
CA LYS A 597 -8.24 9.41 -1.39
C LYS A 597 -9.71 9.00 -1.56
N VAL A 598 -10.06 8.35 -2.66
CA VAL A 598 -11.41 7.80 -2.89
C VAL A 598 -11.73 6.73 -1.85
N THR A 599 -10.86 5.73 -1.66
CA THR A 599 -11.05 4.66 -0.66
C THR A 599 -11.18 5.20 0.76
N THR A 600 -10.32 6.14 1.17
CA THR A 600 -10.38 6.72 2.51
C THR A 600 -11.67 7.50 2.70
N LYS A 601 -12.08 8.34 1.73
CA LYS A 601 -13.34 9.06 1.83
C LYS A 601 -14.55 8.13 1.81
N ALA A 602 -14.59 7.14 0.93
CA ALA A 602 -15.71 6.20 0.83
C ALA A 602 -15.94 5.49 2.16
N SER A 603 -14.85 5.02 2.79
CA SER A 603 -14.92 4.41 4.13
C SER A 603 -15.43 5.35 5.23
N LEU A 604 -15.18 6.67 5.14
CA LEU A 604 -15.73 7.64 6.09
C LEU A 604 -17.25 7.80 5.96
N HIS A 605 -17.78 7.57 4.76
CA HIS A 605 -19.22 7.66 4.46
C HIS A 605 -19.92 6.30 4.50
N GLY A 606 -19.24 5.22 4.90
CA GLY A 606 -19.81 3.87 4.90
C GLY A 606 -20.03 3.27 3.51
N LEU A 607 -19.42 3.84 2.48
CA LEU A 607 -19.42 3.31 1.11
C LEU A 607 -18.29 2.29 0.94
N GLU A 608 -18.64 1.10 0.47
CA GLU A 608 -17.67 0.06 0.17
C GLU A 608 -16.87 0.39 -1.09
N THR A 609 -15.60 -0.03 -1.11
CA THR A 609 -14.74 0.10 -2.29
C THR A 609 -14.12 -1.21 -2.66
N GLU A 610 -14.12 -1.51 -3.95
CA GLU A 610 -13.56 -2.73 -4.51
C GLU A 610 -12.47 -2.39 -5.53
N SER A 611 -11.64 -3.38 -5.86
CA SER A 611 -10.61 -3.21 -6.87
C SER A 611 -10.62 -4.36 -7.86
N THR A 612 -10.61 -4.04 -9.15
CA THR A 612 -10.61 -5.01 -10.25
C THR A 612 -9.68 -4.56 -11.37
N ARG A 613 -9.36 -5.47 -12.30
CA ARG A 613 -8.51 -5.15 -13.44
C ARG A 613 -9.29 -4.34 -14.48
N GLN A 614 -8.75 -3.19 -14.85
CA GLN A 614 -9.27 -2.37 -15.94
C GLN A 614 -8.93 -2.98 -17.30
N SER A 615 -9.85 -2.91 -18.27
CA SER A 615 -9.56 -3.31 -19.65
C SER A 615 -8.50 -2.41 -20.28
N LEU A 616 -7.65 -3.02 -21.12
CA LEU A 616 -6.60 -2.30 -21.87
C LEU A 616 -7.19 -1.49 -23.03
N GLN A 617 -8.28 -1.98 -23.61
CA GLN A 617 -8.93 -1.41 -24.79
C GLN A 617 -10.25 -0.74 -24.42
N GLY A 618 -10.73 0.12 -25.33
CA GLY A 618 -11.99 0.87 -25.20
C GLY A 618 -11.82 2.33 -24.76
N THR A 619 -12.89 3.10 -24.90
CA THR A 619 -12.96 4.48 -24.41
C THR A 619 -12.90 4.54 -22.87
N PRO A 620 -12.53 5.67 -22.23
CA PRO A 620 -12.56 5.78 -20.77
C PRO A 620 -13.93 5.44 -20.16
N GLN A 621 -15.01 5.70 -20.88
CA GLN A 621 -16.38 5.38 -20.47
C GLN A 621 -16.63 3.86 -20.51
N GLU A 622 -16.27 3.19 -21.61
CA GLU A 622 -16.34 1.73 -21.71
C GLU A 622 -15.47 1.05 -20.66
N LYS A 623 -14.25 1.54 -20.46
CA LYS A 623 -13.34 1.05 -19.41
C LYS A 623 -14.00 1.13 -18.03
N ALA A 624 -14.70 2.22 -17.71
CA ALA A 624 -15.39 2.38 -16.44
C ALA A 624 -16.62 1.45 -16.33
N ARG A 625 -17.43 1.32 -17.39
CA ARG A 625 -18.58 0.40 -17.42
C ARG A 625 -18.14 -1.06 -17.23
N ASN A 626 -17.17 -1.51 -18.03
CA ASN A 626 -16.65 -2.88 -17.98
C ASN A 626 -16.03 -3.21 -16.60
N LEU A 627 -15.46 -2.21 -15.93
CA LEU A 627 -14.92 -2.36 -14.58
C LEU A 627 -16.03 -2.66 -13.55
N ALA A 628 -17.20 -2.00 -13.67
CA ALA A 628 -18.36 -2.27 -12.80
C ALA A 628 -18.89 -3.70 -13.00
N ILE A 629 -19.03 -4.12 -14.26
CA ILE A 629 -19.54 -5.45 -14.63
C ILE A 629 -18.60 -6.54 -14.10
N SER A 630 -17.30 -6.40 -14.36
CA SER A 630 -16.28 -7.36 -13.90
C SER A 630 -16.25 -7.49 -12.37
N ALA A 631 -16.46 -6.40 -11.63
CA ALA A 631 -16.55 -6.44 -10.17
C ALA A 631 -17.78 -7.23 -9.71
N TYR A 632 -18.94 -7.00 -10.32
CA TYR A 632 -20.14 -7.73 -9.98
C TYR A 632 -20.05 -9.23 -10.29
N GLU A 633 -19.50 -9.60 -11.45
CA GLU A 633 -19.25 -11.00 -11.78
C GLU A 633 -18.33 -11.66 -10.75
N SER A 634 -17.30 -10.95 -10.30
CA SER A 634 -16.39 -11.41 -9.25
C SER A 634 -17.13 -11.64 -7.92
N ARG A 635 -18.12 -10.81 -7.57
CA ARG A 635 -18.99 -11.03 -6.39
C ARG A 635 -19.84 -12.29 -6.53
N LYS A 636 -20.48 -12.49 -7.68
CA LYS A 636 -21.31 -13.68 -7.93
C LYS A 636 -20.50 -14.97 -7.79
N VAL A 637 -19.24 -14.97 -8.23
CA VAL A 637 -18.33 -16.11 -8.05
C VAL A 637 -17.96 -16.29 -6.57
N ALA A 638 -17.73 -15.21 -5.82
CA ALA A 638 -17.38 -15.27 -4.41
C ALA A 638 -18.54 -15.71 -3.49
N GLN A 639 -19.79 -15.40 -3.83
CA GLN A 639 -20.98 -15.80 -3.05
C GLN A 639 -21.41 -17.26 -3.30
N ARG A 640 -20.97 -17.87 -4.41
CA ARG A 640 -21.23 -19.27 -4.74
C ARG A 640 -20.16 -20.24 -4.21
N ALA A 641 -19.07 -19.71 -3.68
CA ALA A 641 -17.96 -20.44 -3.06
C ALA A 641 -18.07 -20.34 -1.54
#